data_AF-A0A913ZRC5-F1
#
_entry.id   AF-A0A913ZRC5-F1
#
_cell.length_a   1.000
_cell.length_b   1.000
_cell.length_c   1.000
_cell.angle_alpha   90.00
_cell.angle_beta   90.00
_cell.angle_gamma   90.00
#
_symmetry.space_group_name_H-M   'P 1'
#
loop_
_entity.id
_entity.type
_entity.pdbx_description
1 polymer ?
#
loop_
_entity_poly.entity_id
_entity_poly.type
_entity_poly.pdbx_seq_one_letter_code
_entity_poly.pdbx_strand_id
1 'polypeptide(L)'
;MAEAAAKSVLGTISRGHLECPICCCRFTDPKMLDCLHSFCLNCLKEFTRRQLPKAHEITCPVCRRITAVPDTGMQGLPNCFFLSFLVDEFNKQERLLGDAPANAPTCEECDKGLEAVSRCLDCCKFICKKCLKAHERMKSMRHHRIIGKEEHKFAEALIGPRKKDNLKCNKHHNQDICLYCETCKTLACAACAALDHRGAEHEYREVADAIQSFRQNVGEILQRFEQSREEFKVADDSLSHARNRLRMKVARACKDVTTKEEEEISKIRNKARLLRYKVTQIGKARVRKFEEVQKSNRDKMERAEQIVATVNDLMQQADDFELLDLKPKVMHNLEFQDDLEFEQGQHDPSFIGFKYQDAVADTDIGEVLQEEKWQLKVEFGETGPEDGQFGCTAGVACLSNGDIAVTDAEKRQLMVFTSTGEYKETVGGEQLNNPGCLDVTIGGLLLVADEKYVKVLDSGLSVIRQFVTSPDDADGETDLIGITVDKENRIAVADYDRKMISLHRLDGSWIRTIPNDMVGGGGLAIGIRERLIFTNVFKRRLICITYTGDEVFNVDTSLDGETVWPLGVCCDDTGDIYISAVKAMTAVKTVHHYSPEGVFIGRLARGLRRPFGLTFTQSGDLVVAYGNSVKIFQRV
;
A
#
# COMPACT_ATOMS: atom_id res chain seq x y z
N MET A 1 1.65 -50.34 47.98
CA MET A 1 1.69 -48.99 47.34
C MET A 1 3.08 -48.34 47.42
N ALA A 2 3.80 -48.41 48.56
CA ALA A 2 5.14 -47.80 48.69
C ALA A 2 6.23 -48.39 47.76
N GLU A 3 6.24 -49.72 47.53
CA GLU A 3 7.21 -50.36 46.62
C GLU A 3 7.03 -49.97 45.15
N ALA A 4 5.78 -49.80 44.70
CA ALA A 4 5.48 -49.33 43.35
C ALA A 4 5.94 -47.88 43.13
N ALA A 5 5.83 -47.04 44.18
CA ALA A 5 6.33 -45.66 44.15
C ALA A 5 7.87 -45.61 44.14
N ALA A 6 8.55 -46.47 44.90
CA ALA A 6 10.02 -46.57 44.90
C ALA A 6 10.58 -47.04 43.55
N LYS A 7 9.96 -48.06 42.93
CA LYS A 7 10.30 -48.49 41.56
C LYS A 7 10.08 -47.38 40.52
N SER A 8 9.01 -46.59 40.67
CA SER A 8 8.70 -45.45 39.80
C SER A 8 9.73 -44.30 39.94
N VAL A 9 10.19 -44.01 41.15
CA VAL A 9 11.20 -42.97 41.41
C VAL A 9 12.58 -43.39 40.88
N LEU A 10 12.99 -44.64 41.13
CA LEU A 10 14.23 -45.19 40.56
C LEU A 10 14.19 -45.19 39.03
N GLY A 11 13.07 -45.60 38.41
CA GLY A 11 12.88 -45.53 36.96
C GLY A 11 13.01 -44.11 36.39
N THR A 12 12.63 -43.08 37.15
CA THR A 12 12.74 -41.67 36.75
C THR A 12 14.17 -41.14 36.91
N ILE A 13 14.90 -41.58 37.96
CA ILE A 13 16.31 -41.25 38.20
C ILE A 13 17.23 -41.92 37.17
N SER A 14 16.90 -43.13 36.71
CA SER A 14 17.64 -43.80 35.62
C SER A 14 17.59 -42.98 34.33
N ARG A 15 16.42 -42.43 34.00
CA ARG A 15 16.17 -41.74 32.73
C ARG A 15 17.00 -40.45 32.62
N GLY A 16 17.88 -40.42 31.64
CA GLY A 16 18.71 -39.24 31.30
C GLY A 16 19.91 -38.93 32.21
N HIS A 17 20.04 -39.56 33.39
CA HIS A 17 21.15 -39.30 34.32
C HIS A 17 22.17 -40.45 34.40
N LEU A 18 21.73 -41.69 34.17
CA LEU A 18 22.58 -42.90 34.22
C LEU A 18 22.58 -43.69 32.89
N GLU A 19 22.05 -43.09 31.83
CA GLU A 19 21.93 -43.69 30.51
C GLU A 19 22.96 -43.12 29.54
N CYS A 20 23.52 -43.99 28.71
CA CYS A 20 24.44 -43.57 27.67
C CYS A 20 23.69 -42.88 26.53
N PRO A 21 24.10 -41.67 26.09
CA PRO A 21 23.42 -40.97 25.01
C PRO A 21 23.46 -41.67 23.63
N ILE A 22 24.26 -42.72 23.46
CA ILE A 22 24.37 -43.48 22.20
C ILE A 22 23.40 -44.67 22.18
N CYS A 23 23.42 -45.53 23.21
CA CYS A 23 22.54 -46.70 23.24
C CYS A 23 21.22 -46.48 23.97
N CYS A 24 21.08 -45.35 24.70
CA CYS A 24 19.95 -45.05 25.58
C CYS A 24 19.71 -46.13 26.65
N CYS A 25 20.71 -46.98 26.91
CA CYS A 25 20.72 -47.96 27.99
C CYS A 25 21.57 -47.45 29.14
N ARG A 26 21.38 -48.04 30.33
CA ARG A 26 22.24 -47.75 31.50
C ARG A 26 23.72 -47.96 31.15
N PHE A 27 24.59 -47.10 31.69
CA PHE A 27 26.02 -47.16 31.36
C PHE A 27 26.62 -48.53 31.69
N THR A 28 27.35 -49.08 30.71
CA THR A 28 28.19 -50.26 30.85
C THR A 28 29.61 -49.86 30.48
N ASP A 29 30.53 -49.91 31.45
CA ASP A 29 31.92 -49.43 31.30
C ASP A 29 32.01 -48.00 30.71
N PRO A 30 31.58 -46.96 31.47
CA PRO A 30 31.54 -45.58 30.99
C PRO A 30 32.92 -44.96 30.86
N LYS A 31 33.23 -44.47 29.66
CA LYS A 31 34.43 -43.70 29.31
C LYS A 31 34.10 -42.22 29.16
N MET A 32 34.98 -41.35 29.64
CA MET A 32 34.82 -39.88 29.61
C MET A 32 35.70 -39.25 28.51
N LEU A 33 35.15 -38.30 27.77
CA LEU A 33 35.87 -37.46 26.80
C LEU A 33 36.35 -36.14 27.44
N ASP A 34 37.24 -35.39 26.77
CA ASP A 34 37.78 -34.10 27.28
C ASP A 34 36.70 -33.01 27.46
N CYS A 35 35.57 -33.15 26.77
CA CYS A 35 34.39 -32.33 26.97
C CYS A 35 33.54 -32.73 28.19
N LEU A 36 34.01 -33.70 28.99
CA LEU A 36 33.38 -34.28 30.18
C LEU A 36 32.10 -35.10 29.92
N HIS A 37 31.69 -35.28 28.66
CA HIS A 37 30.62 -36.23 28.31
C HIS A 37 31.11 -37.68 28.42
N SER A 38 30.23 -38.56 28.92
CA SER A 38 30.54 -39.98 29.14
C SER A 38 29.67 -40.91 28.28
N PHE A 39 30.24 -42.03 27.84
CA PHE A 39 29.60 -43.02 26.94
C PHE A 39 30.06 -44.44 27.27
N CYS A 40 29.27 -45.48 26.98
CA CYS A 40 29.72 -46.87 27.12
C CYS A 40 30.89 -47.16 26.17
N LEU A 41 31.89 -47.91 26.64
CA LEU A 41 33.05 -48.29 25.82
C LEU A 41 32.64 -48.94 24.48
N ASN A 42 31.69 -49.87 24.50
CA ASN A 42 31.24 -50.55 23.28
C ASN A 42 30.49 -49.59 22.34
N CYS A 43 29.76 -48.62 22.88
CA CYS A 43 29.10 -47.61 22.08
C CYS A 43 30.10 -46.68 21.39
N LEU A 44 31.19 -46.29 22.07
CA LEU A 44 32.26 -45.52 21.45
C LEU A 44 32.98 -46.32 20.35
N LYS A 45 33.26 -47.60 20.59
CA LYS A 45 33.89 -48.49 19.59
C LYS A 45 33.04 -48.61 18.33
N GLU A 46 31.74 -48.86 18.47
CA GLU A 46 30.82 -48.93 17.33
C GLU A 46 30.63 -47.59 16.63
N PHE A 47 30.58 -46.50 17.39
CA PHE A 47 30.45 -45.15 16.84
C PHE A 47 31.67 -44.76 15.99
N THR A 48 32.88 -45.05 16.46
CA THR A 48 34.11 -44.78 15.71
C THR A 48 34.30 -45.73 14.53
N ARG A 49 33.83 -46.99 14.59
CA ARG A 49 33.85 -47.90 13.44
C ARG A 49 33.05 -47.36 12.24
N ARG A 50 32.04 -46.51 12.52
CA ARG A 50 31.22 -45.83 11.51
C ARG A 50 31.82 -44.52 11.01
N GLN A 51 32.82 -43.97 11.69
CA GLN A 51 33.58 -42.80 11.23
C GLN A 51 34.81 -43.27 10.44
N LEU A 52 35.19 -42.55 9.38
CA LEU A 52 36.41 -42.85 8.60
C LEU A 52 37.63 -42.96 9.53
N PRO A 53 38.58 -43.88 9.28
CA PRO A 53 39.61 -44.26 10.24
C PRO A 53 40.68 -43.18 10.40
N LYS A 54 40.39 -42.13 11.17
CA LYS A 54 41.44 -41.34 11.83
C LYS A 54 41.85 -42.11 13.08
N ALA A 55 43.01 -42.74 13.03
CA ALA A 55 43.41 -43.77 13.98
C ALA A 55 43.57 -43.32 15.45
N HIS A 56 43.45 -42.02 15.78
CA HIS A 56 43.81 -41.47 17.09
C HIS A 56 42.90 -40.34 17.62
N GLU A 57 41.71 -40.12 17.05
CA GLU A 57 40.78 -39.05 17.50
C GLU A 57 39.32 -39.50 17.50
N ILE A 58 38.52 -38.96 18.43
CA ILE A 58 37.08 -39.18 18.51
C ILE A 58 36.33 -37.84 18.68
N THR A 59 35.26 -37.65 17.89
CA THR A 59 34.39 -36.47 18.01
C THR A 59 33.21 -36.78 18.93
N CYS A 60 33.00 -35.96 19.95
CA CYS A 60 31.89 -36.12 20.88
C CYS A 60 30.53 -36.00 20.15
N PRO A 61 29.62 -37.00 20.26
CA PRO A 61 28.30 -36.95 19.64
C PRO A 61 27.39 -35.80 20.13
N VAL A 62 27.65 -35.27 21.33
CA VAL A 62 26.78 -34.27 21.98
C VAL A 62 27.21 -32.84 21.65
N CYS A 63 28.48 -32.50 21.87
CA CYS A 63 28.98 -31.13 21.74
C CYS A 63 29.98 -30.93 20.59
N ARG A 64 30.27 -31.97 19.81
CA ARG A 64 31.20 -31.96 18.67
C ARG A 64 32.66 -31.62 18.99
N ARG A 65 33.05 -31.54 20.26
CA ARG A 65 34.45 -31.37 20.67
C ARG A 65 35.25 -32.66 20.40
N ILE A 66 36.48 -32.51 19.91
CA ILE A 66 37.39 -33.61 19.60
C ILE A 66 38.17 -34.00 20.87
N THR A 67 38.37 -35.30 21.06
CA THR A 67 39.19 -35.89 22.12
C THR A 67 40.21 -36.84 21.49
N ALA A 68 41.46 -36.77 21.94
CA ALA A 68 42.52 -37.66 21.48
C ALA A 68 42.32 -39.07 22.08
N VAL A 69 42.45 -40.11 21.25
CA VAL A 69 42.36 -41.51 21.68
C VAL A 69 43.77 -42.01 21.99
N PRO A 70 44.04 -42.57 23.18
CA PRO A 70 45.35 -43.12 23.52
C PRO A 70 45.77 -44.28 22.60
N ASP A 71 47.07 -44.55 22.50
CA ASP A 71 47.63 -45.66 21.69
C ASP A 71 47.12 -47.05 22.11
N THR A 72 46.63 -47.17 23.35
CA THR A 72 45.97 -48.37 23.89
C THR A 72 44.51 -48.52 23.42
N GLY A 73 44.07 -47.66 22.50
CA GLY A 73 42.71 -47.60 21.97
C GLY A 73 41.73 -46.95 22.95
N MET A 74 40.43 -47.06 22.65
CA MET A 74 39.36 -46.47 23.49
C MET A 74 39.27 -47.06 24.89
N GLN A 75 39.84 -48.25 25.11
CA GLN A 75 40.00 -48.81 26.45
C GLN A 75 40.84 -47.88 27.35
N GLY A 76 41.78 -47.14 26.77
CA GLY A 76 42.67 -46.21 27.47
C GLY A 76 42.02 -44.88 27.88
N LEU A 77 40.81 -44.57 27.40
CA LEU A 77 40.09 -43.37 27.83
C LEU A 77 39.76 -43.44 29.34
N PRO A 78 39.76 -42.29 30.05
CA PRO A 78 39.47 -42.27 31.48
C PRO A 78 38.10 -42.87 31.80
N ASN A 79 38.07 -43.77 32.79
CA ASN A 79 36.81 -44.29 33.33
C ASN A 79 36.09 -43.20 34.12
N CYS A 80 34.79 -43.05 33.91
CA CYS A 80 33.97 -42.27 34.82
C CYS A 80 33.60 -43.12 36.05
N PHE A 81 34.52 -43.23 37.01
CA PHE A 81 34.33 -44.05 38.21
C PHE A 81 33.11 -43.66 39.03
N PHE A 82 32.68 -42.40 38.95
CA PHE A 82 31.46 -41.92 39.59
C PHE A 82 30.21 -42.52 38.94
N LEU A 83 30.11 -42.50 37.60
CA LEU A 83 28.98 -43.12 36.89
C LEU A 83 28.96 -44.63 37.07
N SER A 84 30.11 -45.31 37.01
CA SER A 84 30.17 -46.76 37.30
C SER A 84 29.64 -47.07 38.70
N PHE A 85 30.07 -46.30 39.70
CA PHE A 85 29.59 -46.47 41.08
C PHE A 85 28.09 -46.22 41.21
N LEU A 86 27.56 -45.15 40.61
CA LEU A 86 26.13 -44.84 40.66
C LEU A 86 25.30 -45.92 39.98
N VAL A 87 25.75 -46.45 38.84
CA VAL A 87 25.07 -47.55 38.15
C VAL A 87 25.11 -48.83 38.99
N ASP A 88 26.25 -49.17 39.58
CA ASP A 88 26.37 -50.35 40.45
C ASP A 88 25.46 -50.23 41.68
N GLU A 89 25.41 -49.05 42.29
CA GLU A 89 24.56 -48.82 43.46
C GLU A 89 23.07 -48.84 43.10
N PHE A 90 22.71 -48.24 41.96
CA PHE A 90 21.35 -48.31 41.42
C PHE A 90 20.92 -49.76 41.16
N ASN A 91 21.78 -50.56 40.53
CA ASN A 91 21.52 -51.97 40.25
C ASN A 91 21.34 -52.80 41.53
N LYS A 92 22.05 -52.46 42.63
CA LYS A 92 21.84 -53.11 43.93
C LYS A 92 20.49 -52.75 44.53
N GLN A 93 20.10 -51.47 44.49
CA GLN A 93 18.82 -51.01 45.03
C GLN A 93 17.63 -51.58 44.25
N GLU A 94 17.75 -51.72 42.93
CA GLU A 94 16.71 -52.34 42.10
C GLU A 94 16.53 -53.84 42.43
N ARG A 95 17.63 -54.57 42.67
CA ARG A 95 17.59 -55.98 43.11
C ARG A 95 16.92 -56.16 44.47
N LEU A 96 17.03 -55.18 45.37
CA LEU A 96 16.37 -55.20 46.68
C LEU A 96 14.86 -54.95 46.59
N LEU A 97 14.36 -54.37 45.49
CA LEU A 97 12.96 -54.02 45.29
C LEU A 97 12.21 -54.95 44.31
N GLY A 98 12.91 -55.78 43.52
CA GLY A 98 12.32 -56.68 42.53
C GLY A 98 11.76 -58.00 43.10
N ASP A 99 10.55 -58.39 42.65
CA ASP A 99 9.87 -59.64 43.02
C ASP A 99 10.55 -60.88 42.43
N ALA A 100 11.55 -61.41 43.12
CA ALA A 100 11.92 -62.83 43.03
C ALA A 100 11.58 -63.49 44.39
N PRO A 101 10.66 -64.47 44.44
CA PRO A 101 10.29 -65.10 45.71
C PRO A 101 11.41 -66.02 46.19
N ALA A 102 11.66 -65.96 47.50
CA ALA A 102 12.59 -66.78 48.31
C ALA A 102 14.10 -66.44 48.23
N ASN A 103 14.50 -65.35 48.89
CA ASN A 103 15.67 -65.34 49.79
C ASN A 103 15.70 -64.01 50.56
N ALA A 104 15.07 -63.98 51.75
CA ALA A 104 15.41 -62.96 52.73
C ALA A 104 16.93 -63.00 52.98
N PRO A 105 17.63 -61.86 53.11
CA PRO A 105 19.08 -61.85 53.29
C PRO A 105 19.44 -62.80 54.44
N THR A 106 20.32 -63.77 54.22
CA THR A 106 20.73 -64.74 55.23
C THR A 106 21.93 -64.21 55.99
N CYS A 107 22.08 -64.65 57.23
CA CYS A 107 23.18 -64.25 58.10
C CYS A 107 24.51 -64.82 57.59
N GLU A 108 25.46 -63.93 57.30
CA GLU A 108 26.79 -64.26 56.76
C GLU A 108 27.78 -64.70 57.85
N GLU A 109 27.41 -64.58 59.12
CA GLU A 109 28.24 -64.90 60.30
C GLU A 109 27.75 -66.14 61.06
N CYS A 110 26.82 -66.92 60.48
CA CYS A 110 26.42 -68.19 61.09
C CYS A 110 26.39 -69.30 60.05
N ASP A 111 26.90 -70.47 60.44
CA ASP A 111 26.93 -71.65 59.57
C ASP A 111 25.53 -72.15 59.19
N LYS A 112 24.49 -71.73 59.93
CA LYS A 112 23.10 -72.14 59.72
C LYS A 112 22.33 -71.27 58.72
N GLY A 113 22.95 -70.22 58.15
CA GLY A 113 22.33 -69.38 57.12
C GLY A 113 20.96 -68.80 57.51
N LEU A 114 20.75 -68.50 58.80
CA LEU A 114 19.46 -68.04 59.32
C LEU A 114 19.08 -66.66 58.74
N GLU A 115 17.79 -66.37 58.62
CA GLU A 115 17.31 -65.07 58.15
C GLU A 115 17.92 -63.90 58.94
N ALA A 116 18.52 -62.96 58.21
CA ALA A 116 19.11 -61.76 58.77
C ALA A 116 18.03 -60.74 59.11
N VAL A 117 18.16 -60.17 60.30
CA VAL A 117 17.21 -59.19 60.87
C VAL A 117 17.86 -57.81 61.04
N SER A 118 19.18 -57.73 60.87
CA SER A 118 19.94 -56.49 61.05
C SER A 118 21.21 -56.50 60.20
N ARG A 119 21.78 -55.33 59.92
CA ARG A 119 23.08 -55.16 59.26
C ARG A 119 24.04 -54.45 60.18
N CYS A 120 25.24 -55.00 60.36
CA CYS A 120 26.32 -54.31 61.05
C CYS A 120 27.09 -53.44 60.04
N LEU A 121 27.16 -52.14 60.29
CA LEU A 121 27.85 -51.18 59.42
C LEU A 121 29.38 -51.29 59.53
N ASP A 122 29.91 -51.59 60.71
CA ASP A 122 31.35 -51.71 60.90
C ASP A 122 31.91 -53.03 60.35
N CYS A 123 31.12 -54.10 60.37
CA CYS A 123 31.45 -55.38 59.73
C CYS A 123 31.02 -55.47 58.26
N CYS A 124 30.16 -54.56 57.79
CA CYS A 124 29.54 -54.57 56.46
C CYS A 124 28.73 -55.85 56.11
N LYS A 125 28.27 -56.63 57.09
CA LYS A 125 27.59 -57.92 56.89
C LYS A 125 26.16 -57.94 57.41
N PHE A 126 25.31 -58.79 56.81
CA PHE A 126 23.97 -59.10 57.32
C PHE A 126 24.03 -60.15 58.43
N ILE A 127 23.32 -59.91 59.54
CA ILE A 127 23.37 -60.76 60.74
C ILE A 127 21.97 -61.17 61.22
N CYS A 128 21.82 -62.43 61.66
CA CYS A 128 20.58 -62.95 62.26
C CYS A 128 20.45 -62.50 63.72
N LYS A 129 19.26 -62.72 64.30
CA LYS A 129 18.96 -62.35 65.69
C LYS A 129 19.93 -62.97 66.71
N LYS A 130 20.51 -64.14 66.42
CA LYS A 130 21.51 -64.78 67.29
C LYS A 130 22.87 -64.07 67.20
N CYS A 131 23.32 -63.75 65.99
CA CYS A 131 24.57 -63.01 65.78
C CYS A 131 24.45 -61.57 66.28
N LEU A 132 23.27 -60.95 66.21
CA LEU A 132 22.99 -59.66 66.85
C LEU A 132 23.26 -59.71 68.36
N LYS A 133 22.67 -60.69 69.06
CA LYS A 133 22.93 -60.89 70.50
C LYS A 133 24.40 -61.18 70.80
N ALA A 134 25.11 -61.84 69.88
CA ALA A 134 26.55 -62.08 70.01
C ALA A 134 27.36 -60.78 69.89
N HIS A 135 27.01 -59.90 68.94
CA HIS A 135 27.57 -58.56 68.81
C HIS A 135 27.35 -57.72 70.07
N GLU A 136 26.16 -57.77 70.66
CA GLU A 136 25.85 -57.06 71.92
C GLU A 136 26.62 -57.63 73.12
N ARG A 137 26.81 -58.95 73.17
CA ARG A 137 27.45 -59.64 74.31
C ARG A 137 28.98 -59.55 74.29
N MET A 138 29.61 -59.69 73.13
CA MET A 138 31.07 -59.81 73.02
C MET A 138 31.77 -58.44 73.16
N LYS A 139 32.72 -58.33 74.09
CA LYS A 139 33.44 -57.08 74.45
C LYS A 139 34.07 -56.37 73.25
N SER A 140 34.52 -57.12 72.25
CA SER A 140 35.11 -56.61 71.01
C SER A 140 34.11 -56.04 70.01
N MET A 141 32.81 -56.36 70.12
CA MET A 141 31.81 -56.05 69.07
C MET A 141 30.66 -55.17 69.56
N ARG A 142 30.58 -54.86 70.86
CA ARG A 142 29.50 -54.07 71.48
C ARG A 142 29.39 -52.64 70.94
N HIS A 143 30.50 -52.12 70.42
CA HIS A 143 30.59 -50.77 69.88
C HIS A 143 30.26 -50.70 68.40
N HIS A 144 29.96 -51.85 67.76
CA HIS A 144 29.60 -51.87 66.36
C HIS A 144 28.19 -51.29 66.15
N ARG A 145 28.04 -50.41 65.17
CA ARG A 145 26.75 -49.85 64.75
C ARG A 145 25.96 -50.85 63.94
N ILE A 146 24.73 -51.09 64.38
CA ILE A 146 23.83 -52.08 63.80
C ILE A 146 22.48 -51.41 63.52
N ILE A 147 21.94 -51.65 62.32
CA ILE A 147 20.64 -51.12 61.87
C ILE A 147 19.66 -52.29 61.66
N GLY A 148 18.45 -52.18 62.21
CA GLY A 148 17.37 -53.18 62.10
C GLY A 148 16.56 -53.08 60.80
N LYS A 149 15.81 -54.14 60.48
CA LYS A 149 15.02 -54.29 59.22
C LYS A 149 13.85 -53.29 59.07
N GLU A 150 13.39 -52.67 60.16
CA GLU A 150 12.16 -51.83 60.17
C GLU A 150 12.40 -50.31 60.15
N GLU A 151 13.66 -49.85 60.13
CA GLU A 151 13.93 -48.43 59.90
C GLU A 151 14.29 -48.20 58.43
N HIS A 152 13.45 -47.46 57.71
CA HIS A 152 13.64 -46.93 56.35
C HIS A 152 14.83 -45.95 56.23
N LYS A 153 15.96 -46.22 56.92
CA LYS A 153 17.23 -45.49 56.86
C LYS A 153 18.33 -46.29 56.16
N PHE A 154 17.96 -47.27 55.33
CA PHE A 154 18.92 -47.99 54.48
C PHE A 154 19.49 -47.09 53.36
N ALA A 155 18.80 -46.00 52.98
CA ALA A 155 19.22 -45.14 51.88
C ALA A 155 20.32 -44.12 52.25
N GLU A 156 20.36 -43.61 53.49
CA GLU A 156 21.34 -42.60 53.92
C GLU A 156 22.66 -43.20 54.45
N ALA A 157 22.69 -44.50 54.76
CA ALA A 157 23.91 -45.22 55.17
C ALA A 157 24.75 -45.75 53.99
N LEU A 158 24.29 -45.56 52.74
CA LEU A 158 24.95 -46.08 51.51
C LEU A 158 25.98 -45.13 50.90
N ILE A 159 26.10 -43.89 51.39
CA ILE A 159 27.18 -42.95 51.03
C ILE A 159 28.11 -42.80 52.24
N GLY A 160 28.62 -43.93 52.74
CA GLY A 160 29.77 -43.91 53.64
C GLY A 160 31.04 -43.58 52.85
N PRO A 161 32.01 -42.84 53.41
CA PRO A 161 33.27 -42.56 52.74
C PRO A 161 33.94 -43.89 52.35
N ARG A 162 34.33 -44.02 51.07
CA ARG A 162 35.11 -45.16 50.57
C ARG A 162 36.25 -45.45 51.56
N LYS A 163 36.45 -46.72 51.94
CA LYS A 163 37.75 -47.14 52.45
C LYS A 163 38.79 -46.71 51.41
N LYS A 164 39.77 -45.91 51.81
CA LYS A 164 40.90 -45.50 50.96
C LYS A 164 41.71 -46.77 50.65
N ASP A 165 41.31 -47.50 49.62
CA ASP A 165 42.21 -48.45 49.00
C ASP A 165 43.24 -47.63 48.23
N ASN A 166 44.51 -47.70 48.66
CA ASN A 166 45.59 -47.04 47.97
C ASN A 166 45.67 -47.58 46.53
N LEU A 167 45.60 -46.69 45.53
CA LEU A 167 45.72 -47.11 44.13
C LEU A 167 47.10 -47.76 43.93
N LYS A 168 47.12 -48.98 43.40
CA LYS A 168 48.35 -49.69 43.05
C LYS A 168 48.88 -49.20 41.70
N CYS A 169 50.20 -49.17 41.55
CA CYS A 169 50.82 -48.78 40.30
C CYS A 169 50.69 -49.88 39.24
N ASN A 170 50.27 -49.51 38.01
CA ASN A 170 50.12 -50.44 36.89
C ASN A 170 51.45 -51.05 36.41
N LYS A 171 52.58 -50.38 36.64
CA LYS A 171 53.93 -50.92 36.35
C LYS A 171 54.48 -51.70 37.54
N HIS A 172 54.22 -51.22 38.76
CA HIS A 172 54.71 -51.79 40.01
C HIS A 172 53.56 -52.24 40.90
N HIS A 173 52.98 -53.40 40.59
CA HIS A 173 51.71 -53.91 41.16
C HIS A 173 51.68 -53.97 42.69
N ASN A 174 52.83 -54.06 43.36
CA ASN A 174 52.95 -54.08 44.83
C ASN A 174 53.16 -52.69 45.47
N GLN A 175 53.32 -51.62 44.70
CA GLN A 175 53.53 -50.27 45.21
C GLN A 175 52.30 -49.39 45.10
N ASP A 176 52.10 -48.58 46.14
CA ASP A 176 51.05 -47.56 46.21
C ASP A 176 51.46 -46.31 45.44
N ILE A 177 50.50 -45.72 44.74
CA ILE A 177 50.62 -44.39 44.13
C ILE A 177 50.55 -43.35 45.25
N CYS A 178 51.59 -42.54 45.38
CA CYS A 178 51.71 -41.54 46.44
C CYS A 178 52.17 -40.16 45.94
N LEU A 179 52.63 -40.04 44.69
CA LEU A 179 53.18 -38.80 44.13
C LEU A 179 52.44 -38.39 42.86
N TYR A 180 52.37 -37.08 42.61
CA TYR A 180 51.92 -36.48 41.36
C TYR A 180 53.08 -35.72 40.72
N CYS A 181 53.35 -35.99 39.44
CA CYS A 181 54.36 -35.27 38.67
C CYS A 181 53.69 -34.09 37.94
N GLU A 182 54.02 -32.86 38.32
CA GLU A 182 53.48 -31.64 37.69
C GLU A 182 53.96 -31.50 36.24
N THR A 183 55.21 -31.89 35.95
CA THR A 183 55.80 -31.81 34.62
C THR A 183 55.13 -32.78 33.63
N CYS A 184 54.89 -34.02 34.04
CA CYS A 184 54.28 -35.05 33.19
C CYS A 184 52.75 -35.11 33.30
N LYS A 185 52.14 -34.43 34.28
CA LYS A 185 50.71 -34.46 34.61
C LYS A 185 50.17 -35.87 34.86
N THR A 186 50.97 -36.71 35.52
CA THR A 186 50.64 -38.13 35.78
C THR A 186 50.88 -38.51 37.25
N LEU A 187 50.13 -39.52 37.70
CA LEU A 187 50.29 -40.13 39.01
C LEU A 187 51.45 -41.16 39.00
N ALA A 188 52.27 -41.17 40.05
CA ALA A 188 53.43 -42.04 40.17
C ALA A 188 53.54 -42.71 41.55
N CYS A 189 54.07 -43.94 41.59
CA CYS A 189 54.57 -44.54 42.82
C CYS A 189 56.05 -44.18 43.04
N ALA A 190 56.57 -44.48 44.23
CA ALA A 190 57.97 -44.22 44.57
C ALA A 190 58.97 -44.85 43.58
N ALA A 191 58.70 -46.08 43.09
CA ALA A 191 59.53 -46.72 42.07
C ALA A 191 59.44 -46.05 40.70
N CYS A 192 58.29 -45.54 40.28
CA CYS A 192 58.16 -44.80 39.02
C CYS A 192 58.93 -43.47 39.06
N ALA A 193 58.81 -42.71 40.16
CA ALA A 193 59.61 -41.51 40.38
C ALA A 193 61.11 -41.83 40.37
N ALA A 194 61.49 -42.99 40.93
CA ALA A 194 62.87 -43.42 41.01
C ALA A 194 63.39 -44.21 39.79
N LEU A 195 62.64 -44.49 38.73
CA LEU A 195 63.13 -45.31 37.60
C LEU A 195 62.79 -44.68 36.24
N ASP A 196 61.53 -44.30 36.04
CA ASP A 196 61.03 -43.78 34.77
C ASP A 196 61.16 -42.26 34.65
N HIS A 197 61.38 -41.59 35.78
CA HIS A 197 61.42 -40.13 35.87
C HIS A 197 62.60 -39.64 36.74
N ARG A 198 63.77 -40.24 36.57
CA ARG A 198 65.00 -39.84 37.29
C ARG A 198 65.55 -38.52 36.73
N GLY A 199 65.45 -37.42 37.49
CA GLY A 199 66.21 -36.19 37.24
C GLY A 199 65.63 -34.95 37.91
N ALA A 200 66.41 -33.87 38.00
CA ALA A 200 65.99 -32.55 38.48
C ALA A 200 64.99 -31.82 37.54
N GLU A 201 64.56 -32.47 36.45
CA GLU A 201 63.70 -31.90 35.41
C GLU A 201 62.19 -32.09 35.70
N HIS A 202 61.83 -32.97 36.64
CA HIS A 202 60.43 -33.27 36.97
C HIS A 202 60.07 -32.81 38.39
N GLU A 203 59.05 -31.95 38.51
CA GLU A 203 58.54 -31.49 39.80
C GLU A 203 57.52 -32.49 40.36
N TYR A 204 57.72 -32.91 41.61
CA TYR A 204 56.84 -33.84 42.31
C TYR A 204 56.18 -33.18 43.51
N ARG A 205 54.89 -33.51 43.69
CA ARG A 205 54.14 -33.16 44.89
C ARG A 205 53.49 -34.40 45.48
N GLU A 206 53.25 -34.37 46.78
CA GLU A 206 52.34 -35.36 47.38
C GLU A 206 50.96 -35.20 46.76
N VAL A 207 50.29 -36.33 46.50
CA VAL A 207 48.95 -36.33 45.87
C VAL A 207 47.95 -35.51 46.71
N ALA A 208 48.10 -35.48 48.03
CA ALA A 208 47.27 -34.68 48.92
C ALA A 208 47.40 -33.18 48.63
N ASP A 209 48.64 -32.68 48.52
CA ASP A 209 48.94 -31.26 48.28
C ASP A 209 48.53 -30.84 46.85
N ALA A 210 48.80 -31.68 45.86
CA ALA A 210 48.39 -31.45 44.48
C ALA A 210 46.86 -31.34 44.34
N ILE A 211 46.10 -32.23 45.01
CA ILE A 211 44.63 -32.17 45.03
C ILE A 211 44.13 -30.92 45.72
N GLN A 212 44.76 -30.52 46.84
CA GLN A 212 44.38 -29.32 47.57
C GLN A 212 44.58 -28.06 46.71
N SER A 213 45.75 -27.92 46.09
CA SER A 213 46.04 -26.78 45.20
C SER A 213 45.14 -26.74 43.98
N PHE A 214 44.89 -27.89 43.33
CA PHE A 214 43.97 -27.97 42.19
C PHE A 214 42.54 -27.56 42.57
N ARG A 215 42.03 -28.04 43.70
CA ARG A 215 40.69 -27.67 44.21
C ARG A 215 40.59 -26.17 44.49
N GLN A 216 41.64 -25.57 45.05
CA GLN A 216 41.68 -24.14 45.30
C GLN A 216 41.63 -23.34 43.98
N ASN A 217 42.49 -23.66 43.01
CA ASN A 217 42.52 -22.98 41.72
C ASN A 217 41.18 -23.07 40.96
N VAL A 218 40.53 -24.24 40.98
CA VAL A 218 39.20 -24.42 40.39
C VAL A 218 38.16 -23.60 41.16
N GLY A 219 38.21 -23.57 42.49
CA GLY A 219 37.34 -22.74 43.31
C GLY A 219 37.43 -21.25 42.95
N GLU A 220 38.65 -20.72 42.80
CA GLU A 220 38.89 -19.32 42.41
C GLU A 220 38.37 -19.00 40.99
N ILE A 221 38.48 -19.94 40.05
CA ILE A 221 37.92 -19.77 38.69
C ILE A 221 36.39 -19.77 38.73
N LEU A 222 35.78 -20.70 39.46
CA LEU A 222 34.32 -20.79 39.59
C LEU A 222 33.75 -19.54 40.26
N GLN A 223 34.41 -19.04 41.31
CA GLN A 223 34.00 -17.80 41.98
C GLN A 223 34.05 -16.58 41.05
N ARG A 224 35.13 -16.45 40.25
CA ARG A 224 35.23 -15.39 39.23
C ARG A 224 34.11 -15.47 38.19
N PHE A 225 33.77 -16.68 37.75
CA PHE A 225 32.68 -16.89 36.80
C PHE A 225 31.32 -16.50 37.39
N GLU A 226 31.05 -16.84 38.65
CA GLU A 226 29.83 -16.43 39.34
C GLU A 226 29.73 -14.90 39.46
N GLN A 227 30.85 -14.22 39.76
CA GLN A 227 30.89 -12.76 39.76
C GLN A 227 30.57 -12.18 38.38
N SER A 228 31.21 -12.66 37.31
CA SER A 228 30.96 -12.18 35.94
C SER A 228 29.52 -12.46 35.48
N ARG A 229 28.90 -13.56 35.92
CA ARG A 229 27.49 -13.85 35.64
C ARG A 229 26.55 -12.82 36.26
N GLU A 230 26.89 -12.34 37.46
CA GLU A 230 26.09 -11.38 38.18
C GLU A 230 26.24 -9.97 37.57
N GLU A 231 27.45 -9.60 37.16
CA GLU A 231 27.72 -8.38 36.38
C GLU A 231 26.98 -8.37 35.04
N PHE A 232 26.96 -9.52 34.34
CA PHE A 232 26.22 -9.66 33.08
C PHE A 232 24.71 -9.44 33.26
N LYS A 233 24.09 -9.99 34.31
CA LYS A 233 22.66 -9.79 34.58
C LYS A 233 22.32 -8.30 34.77
N VAL A 234 23.13 -7.58 35.54
CA VAL A 234 22.93 -6.14 35.76
C VAL A 234 23.05 -5.36 34.44
N ALA A 235 24.02 -5.71 33.59
CA ALA A 235 24.18 -5.09 32.29
C ALA A 235 23.00 -5.39 31.35
N ASP A 236 22.51 -6.64 31.32
CA ASP A 236 21.36 -7.06 30.51
C ASP A 236 20.06 -6.34 30.92
N ASP A 237 19.81 -6.26 32.23
CA ASP A 237 18.67 -5.51 32.78
C ASP A 237 18.74 -4.02 32.38
N SER A 238 19.91 -3.40 32.53
CA SER A 238 20.15 -2.02 32.12
C SER A 238 19.88 -1.79 30.63
N LEU A 239 20.36 -2.69 29.77
CA LEU A 239 20.10 -2.63 28.33
C LEU A 239 18.62 -2.82 28.00
N SER A 240 17.94 -3.74 28.68
CA SER A 240 16.50 -3.94 28.54
C SER A 240 15.70 -2.68 28.92
N HIS A 241 16.08 -2.02 30.02
CA HIS A 241 15.50 -0.74 30.43
C HIS A 241 15.78 0.38 29.41
N ALA A 242 17.00 0.49 28.89
CA ALA A 242 17.36 1.49 27.88
C ALA A 242 16.55 1.30 26.58
N ARG A 243 16.41 0.05 26.12
CA ARG A 243 15.58 -0.32 24.96
C ARG A 243 14.12 0.07 25.16
N ASN A 244 13.54 -0.23 26.33
CA ASN A 244 12.15 0.14 26.64
C ASN A 244 11.94 1.65 26.69
N ARG A 245 12.88 2.39 27.26
CA ARG A 245 12.84 3.87 27.26
C ARG A 245 12.88 4.45 25.84
N LEU A 246 13.76 3.92 24.97
CA LEU A 246 13.82 4.36 23.58
C LEU A 246 12.49 4.08 22.86
N ARG A 247 11.93 2.88 23.03
CA ARG A 247 10.62 2.51 22.46
C ARG A 247 9.52 3.49 22.86
N MET A 248 9.45 3.87 24.15
CA MET A 248 8.47 4.84 24.64
C MET A 248 8.68 6.24 24.07
N LYS A 249 9.93 6.69 23.91
CA LYS A 249 10.25 7.97 23.29
C LYS A 249 9.86 8.02 21.81
N VAL A 250 10.17 6.96 21.05
CA VAL A 250 9.78 6.83 19.65
C VAL A 250 8.25 6.84 19.53
N ALA A 251 7.55 6.05 20.34
CA ALA A 251 6.08 6.02 20.34
C ALA A 251 5.47 7.40 20.65
N ARG A 252 6.04 8.15 21.59
CA ARG A 252 5.61 9.52 21.91
C ARG A 252 5.84 10.46 20.73
N ALA A 253 7.03 10.46 20.14
CA ALA A 253 7.35 11.32 19.00
C ALA A 253 6.43 11.04 17.80
N CYS A 254 6.16 9.77 17.49
CA CYS A 254 5.19 9.41 16.45
C CYS A 254 3.78 9.95 16.78
N LYS A 255 3.32 9.83 18.02
CA LYS A 255 2.02 10.36 18.44
C LYS A 255 1.95 11.89 18.31
N ASP A 256 3.01 12.59 18.69
CA ASP A 256 3.09 14.05 18.58
C ASP A 256 3.01 14.50 17.11
N VAL A 257 3.70 13.79 16.20
CA VAL A 257 3.61 14.01 14.76
C VAL A 257 2.20 13.78 14.23
N THR A 258 1.56 12.65 14.57
CA THR A 258 0.18 12.35 14.15
C THR A 258 -0.81 13.39 14.68
N THR A 259 -0.67 13.82 15.93
CA THR A 259 -1.53 14.87 16.51
C THR A 259 -1.37 16.18 15.74
N LYS A 260 -0.13 16.54 15.38
CA LYS A 260 0.14 17.76 14.62
C LYS A 260 -0.41 17.71 13.19
N GLU A 261 -0.29 16.56 12.54
CA GLU A 261 -0.89 16.30 11.23
C GLU A 261 -2.41 16.49 11.25
N GLU A 262 -3.09 15.88 12.23
CA GLU A 262 -4.55 16.00 12.40
C GLU A 262 -5.00 17.44 12.66
N GLU A 263 -4.24 18.21 13.45
CA GLU A 263 -4.48 19.64 13.68
C GLU A 263 -4.44 20.45 12.37
N GLU A 264 -3.40 20.30 11.56
CA GLU A 264 -3.25 21.06 10.31
C GLU A 264 -4.30 20.65 9.27
N ILE A 265 -4.58 19.35 9.13
CA ILE A 265 -5.67 18.84 8.28
C ILE A 265 -7.01 19.47 8.71
N SER A 266 -7.26 19.57 10.01
CA SER A 266 -8.49 20.15 10.55
C SER A 266 -8.63 21.64 10.21
N LYS A 267 -7.53 22.41 10.23
CA LYS A 267 -7.53 23.82 9.81
C LYS A 267 -7.86 23.96 8.33
N ILE A 268 -7.23 23.16 7.46
CA ILE A 268 -7.48 23.15 6.01
C ILE A 268 -8.95 22.79 5.74
N ARG A 269 -9.47 21.74 6.38
CA ARG A 269 -10.89 21.34 6.25
C ARG A 269 -11.85 22.46 6.68
N ASN A 270 -11.55 23.16 7.77
CA ASN A 270 -12.36 24.27 8.24
C ASN A 270 -12.35 25.46 7.26
N LYS A 271 -11.19 25.83 6.72
CA LYS A 271 -11.08 26.89 5.71
C LYS A 271 -11.83 26.52 4.43
N ALA A 272 -11.68 25.29 3.95
CA ALA A 272 -12.42 24.78 2.80
C ALA A 272 -13.96 24.83 3.03
N ARG A 273 -14.41 24.48 4.24
CA ARG A 273 -15.83 24.60 4.62
C ARG A 273 -16.32 26.06 4.60
N LEU A 274 -15.51 26.99 5.11
CA LEU A 274 -15.86 28.41 5.10
C LEU A 274 -15.93 28.98 3.67
N LEU A 275 -14.98 28.62 2.81
CA LEU A 275 -14.97 29.03 1.39
C LEU A 275 -16.19 28.49 0.65
N ARG A 276 -16.52 27.19 0.80
CA ARG A 276 -17.75 26.62 0.25
C ARG A 276 -19.00 27.33 0.76
N TYR A 277 -19.06 27.63 2.06
CA TYR A 277 -20.17 28.38 2.63
C TYR A 277 -20.31 29.76 1.97
N LYS A 278 -19.21 30.51 1.81
CA LYS A 278 -19.21 31.81 1.12
C LYS A 278 -19.72 31.70 -0.32
N VAL A 279 -19.20 30.74 -1.10
CA VAL A 279 -19.65 30.45 -2.48
C VAL A 279 -21.15 30.19 -2.51
N THR A 280 -21.66 29.32 -1.62
CA THR A 280 -23.09 29.03 -1.53
C THR A 280 -23.93 30.24 -1.15
N GLN A 281 -23.47 31.10 -0.23
CA GLN A 281 -24.20 32.30 0.16
C GLN A 281 -24.27 33.33 -0.97
N ILE A 282 -23.16 33.54 -1.69
CA ILE A 282 -23.13 34.43 -2.87
C ILE A 282 -24.09 33.89 -3.93
N GLY A 283 -24.04 32.59 -4.22
CA GLY A 283 -24.96 31.94 -5.17
C GLY A 283 -26.43 32.13 -4.76
N LYS A 284 -26.78 31.83 -3.50
CA LYS A 284 -28.14 32.04 -2.99
C LYS A 284 -28.61 33.49 -3.07
N ALA A 285 -27.74 34.44 -2.74
CA ALA A 285 -28.08 35.85 -2.82
C ALA A 285 -28.33 36.31 -4.27
N ARG A 286 -27.54 35.82 -5.23
CA ARG A 286 -27.71 36.12 -6.66
C ARG A 286 -28.96 35.46 -7.24
N VAL A 287 -29.21 34.19 -6.93
CA VAL A 287 -30.44 33.48 -7.36
C VAL A 287 -31.68 34.22 -6.88
N ARG A 288 -31.71 34.69 -5.63
CA ARG A 288 -32.83 35.49 -5.12
C ARG A 288 -33.11 36.74 -5.95
N LYS A 289 -32.06 37.46 -6.39
CA LYS A 289 -32.23 38.63 -7.27
C LYS A 289 -32.86 38.25 -8.61
N PHE A 290 -32.44 37.13 -9.20
CA PHE A 290 -33.04 36.63 -10.44
C PHE A 290 -34.49 36.20 -10.23
N GLU A 291 -34.80 35.51 -9.12
CA GLU A 291 -36.16 35.13 -8.75
C GLU A 291 -37.06 36.35 -8.52
N GLU A 292 -36.55 37.44 -7.93
CA GLU A 292 -37.27 38.70 -7.74
C GLU A 292 -37.63 39.37 -9.07
N VAL A 293 -36.66 39.50 -9.98
CA VAL A 293 -36.89 40.05 -11.34
C VAL A 293 -37.87 39.16 -12.12
N GLN A 294 -37.69 37.83 -12.07
CA GLN A 294 -38.56 36.89 -12.74
C GLN A 294 -39.99 36.97 -12.21
N LYS A 295 -40.16 37.09 -10.88
CA LYS A 295 -41.48 37.26 -10.26
C LYS A 295 -42.12 38.57 -10.67
N SER A 296 -41.38 39.69 -10.63
CA SER A 296 -41.86 41.00 -11.09
C SER A 296 -42.36 40.94 -12.54
N ASN A 297 -41.57 40.37 -13.45
CA ASN A 297 -41.96 40.23 -14.85
C ASN A 297 -43.18 39.30 -15.03
N ARG A 298 -43.28 38.22 -14.23
CA ARG A 298 -44.46 37.34 -14.24
C ARG A 298 -45.72 38.07 -13.79
N ASP A 299 -45.64 38.82 -12.69
CA ASP A 299 -46.76 39.59 -12.15
C ASP A 299 -47.20 40.72 -13.11
N LYS A 300 -46.26 41.30 -13.89
CA LYS A 300 -46.58 42.23 -15.00
C LYS A 300 -47.33 41.50 -16.12
N MET A 301 -46.85 40.32 -16.53
CA MET A 301 -47.47 39.52 -17.60
C MET A 301 -48.87 39.03 -17.23
N GLU A 302 -49.07 38.50 -16.02
CA GLU A 302 -50.38 38.00 -15.56
C GLU A 302 -51.43 39.12 -15.56
N ARG A 303 -51.06 40.33 -15.15
CA ARG A 303 -51.94 41.50 -15.24
C ARG A 303 -52.31 41.85 -16.69
N ALA A 304 -51.34 41.83 -17.59
CA ALA A 304 -51.58 42.08 -19.01
C ALA A 304 -52.51 41.02 -19.62
N GLU A 305 -52.27 39.74 -19.33
CA GLU A 305 -53.11 38.62 -19.78
C GLU A 305 -54.55 38.75 -19.28
N GLN A 306 -54.75 39.16 -18.02
CA GLN A 306 -56.08 39.35 -17.47
C GLN A 306 -56.85 40.50 -18.14
N ILE A 307 -56.17 41.61 -18.44
CA ILE A 307 -56.76 42.73 -19.18
C ILE A 307 -57.12 42.28 -20.60
N VAL A 308 -56.19 41.62 -21.31
CA VAL A 308 -56.43 41.12 -22.67
C VAL A 308 -57.57 40.10 -22.71
N ALA A 309 -57.65 39.20 -21.74
CA ALA A 309 -58.74 38.24 -21.63
C ALA A 309 -60.10 38.94 -21.45
N THR A 310 -60.15 39.95 -20.58
CA THR A 310 -61.37 40.74 -20.33
C THR A 310 -61.79 41.52 -21.58
N VAL A 311 -60.84 42.12 -22.30
CA VAL A 311 -61.11 42.82 -23.56
C VAL A 311 -61.58 41.84 -24.64
N ASN A 312 -60.94 40.68 -24.77
CA ASN A 312 -61.36 39.65 -25.73
C ASN A 312 -62.77 39.13 -25.43
N ASP A 313 -63.13 38.93 -24.16
CA ASP A 313 -64.48 38.52 -23.78
C ASP A 313 -65.51 39.60 -24.14
N LEU A 314 -65.18 40.87 -23.88
CA LEU A 314 -66.01 42.01 -24.31
C LEU A 314 -66.17 42.04 -25.85
N MET A 315 -65.10 41.80 -26.61
CA MET A 315 -65.15 41.77 -28.08
C MET A 315 -66.02 40.63 -28.62
N GLN A 316 -66.15 39.52 -27.89
CA GLN A 316 -66.96 38.37 -28.29
C GLN A 316 -68.44 38.50 -27.92
N GLN A 317 -68.75 39.22 -26.82
CA GLN A 317 -70.09 39.26 -26.25
C GLN A 317 -70.87 40.55 -26.54
N ALA A 318 -70.20 41.69 -26.73
CA ALA A 318 -70.86 42.99 -26.91
C ALA A 318 -71.36 43.19 -28.35
N ASP A 319 -72.46 43.95 -28.49
CA ASP A 319 -72.98 44.35 -29.81
C ASP A 319 -72.17 45.50 -30.43
N ASP A 320 -72.30 45.68 -31.76
CA ASP A 320 -71.50 46.67 -32.52
C ASP A 320 -71.65 48.12 -32.01
N PHE A 321 -72.81 48.49 -31.48
CA PHE A 321 -73.06 49.85 -30.97
C PHE A 321 -72.50 50.02 -29.56
N GLU A 322 -72.63 49.01 -28.70
CA GLU A 322 -72.06 48.97 -27.35
C GLU A 322 -70.53 48.95 -27.39
N LEU A 323 -69.94 48.23 -28.35
CA LEU A 323 -68.49 48.25 -28.62
C LEU A 323 -67.98 49.63 -29.01
N LEU A 324 -68.72 50.36 -29.86
CA LEU A 324 -68.35 51.72 -30.25
C LEU A 324 -68.43 52.71 -29.09
N ASP A 325 -69.39 52.56 -28.17
CA ASP A 325 -69.49 53.39 -26.96
C ASP A 325 -68.38 53.08 -25.95
N LEU A 326 -68.00 51.80 -25.83
CA LEU A 326 -66.92 51.35 -24.94
C LEU A 326 -65.52 51.52 -25.52
N LYS A 327 -65.38 51.88 -26.81
CA LYS A 327 -64.10 52.07 -27.50
C LYS A 327 -63.08 52.89 -26.70
N PRO A 328 -63.40 54.06 -26.10
CA PRO A 328 -62.42 54.83 -25.35
C PRO A 328 -61.89 54.08 -24.14
N LYS A 329 -62.74 53.29 -23.48
CA LYS A 329 -62.37 52.49 -22.30
C LYS A 329 -61.54 51.27 -22.69
N VAL A 330 -61.87 50.61 -23.80
CA VAL A 330 -61.08 49.48 -24.32
C VAL A 330 -59.69 49.96 -24.72
N MET A 331 -59.60 51.05 -25.47
CA MET A 331 -58.31 51.61 -25.88
C MET A 331 -57.50 52.05 -24.66
N HIS A 332 -58.10 52.74 -23.69
CA HIS A 332 -57.41 53.12 -22.45
C HIS A 332 -56.87 51.92 -21.66
N ASN A 333 -57.63 50.83 -21.58
CA ASN A 333 -57.15 49.59 -20.96
C ASN A 333 -56.12 48.84 -21.80
N LEU A 334 -55.87 49.20 -23.06
CA LEU A 334 -54.81 48.61 -23.89
C LEU A 334 -53.59 49.53 -24.02
N GLU A 335 -53.69 50.81 -23.62
CA GLU A 335 -52.57 51.78 -23.61
C GLU A 335 -51.37 51.29 -22.78
N PHE A 336 -51.56 50.36 -21.84
CA PHE A 336 -50.44 49.75 -21.09
C PHE A 336 -49.43 49.04 -21.99
N GLN A 337 -49.82 48.64 -23.20
CA GLN A 337 -48.96 47.92 -24.14
C GLN A 337 -47.75 48.77 -24.54
N ASP A 338 -47.92 50.09 -24.67
CA ASP A 338 -46.84 51.00 -25.06
C ASP A 338 -45.81 51.19 -23.94
N ASP A 339 -46.20 50.94 -22.68
CA ASP A 339 -45.35 51.07 -21.48
C ASP A 339 -44.91 49.71 -20.91
N LEU A 340 -45.21 48.59 -21.59
CA LEU A 340 -44.92 47.25 -21.08
C LEU A 340 -43.43 46.88 -21.28
N GLU A 341 -42.59 47.32 -20.36
CA GLU A 341 -41.16 46.99 -20.34
C GLU A 341 -40.84 45.84 -19.37
N PHE A 342 -40.13 44.83 -19.89
CA PHE A 342 -39.60 43.72 -19.10
C PHE A 342 -38.15 43.97 -18.72
N GLU A 343 -37.85 43.79 -17.44
CA GLU A 343 -36.48 43.89 -16.95
C GLU A 343 -35.69 42.67 -17.46
N GLN A 344 -34.64 42.90 -18.24
CA GLN A 344 -33.65 41.88 -18.56
C GLN A 344 -32.68 41.78 -17.37
N GLY A 345 -32.43 40.57 -16.87
CA GLY A 345 -31.42 40.37 -15.83
C GLY A 345 -30.05 40.79 -16.35
N GLN A 346 -29.29 41.59 -15.59
CA GLN A 346 -27.89 41.84 -15.90
C GLN A 346 -27.13 40.50 -15.84
N HIS A 347 -26.65 40.01 -16.98
CA HIS A 347 -25.92 38.75 -17.08
C HIS A 347 -24.42 38.88 -16.69
N ASP A 348 -23.90 40.09 -16.47
CA ASP A 348 -22.50 40.35 -16.11
C ASP A 348 -22.36 40.87 -14.65
N PRO A 349 -21.46 40.36 -13.78
CA PRO A 349 -20.70 39.11 -13.77
C PRO A 349 -21.34 38.10 -12.78
N SER A 350 -22.05 37.11 -13.32
CA SER A 350 -22.68 36.04 -12.53
C SER A 350 -21.69 34.96 -12.05
N PHE A 351 -20.41 35.12 -12.39
CA PHE A 351 -19.36 34.16 -12.08
C PHE A 351 -19.04 34.08 -10.59
N ILE A 352 -18.96 32.84 -10.07
CA ILE A 352 -18.44 32.54 -8.74
C ILE A 352 -17.28 31.57 -8.95
N GLY A 353 -16.08 32.13 -9.08
CA GLY A 353 -14.85 31.38 -9.28
C GLY A 353 -14.18 30.99 -7.98
N PHE A 354 -13.30 30.00 -8.07
CA PHE A 354 -12.37 29.67 -7.01
C PHE A 354 -10.96 29.61 -7.58
N LYS A 355 -10.11 30.55 -7.18
CA LYS A 355 -8.69 30.51 -7.52
C LYS A 355 -7.97 29.71 -6.46
N TYR A 356 -7.37 28.61 -6.86
CA TYR A 356 -6.51 27.79 -6.03
C TYR A 356 -5.03 28.16 -6.24
N GLN A 357 -4.18 27.88 -5.26
CA GLN A 357 -2.72 27.98 -5.40
C GLN A 357 -2.16 26.62 -5.77
N ASP A 358 -1.21 26.57 -6.72
CA ASP A 358 -0.56 25.31 -7.15
C ASP A 358 0.23 24.64 -6.00
N ALA A 359 0.70 25.43 -5.03
CA ALA A 359 1.25 24.97 -3.77
C ALA A 359 0.51 25.64 -2.61
N VAL A 360 -0.07 24.83 -1.71
CA VAL A 360 -0.72 25.33 -0.49
C VAL A 360 0.35 25.79 0.50
N ALA A 361 0.78 27.04 0.38
CA ALA A 361 1.63 27.68 1.39
C ALA A 361 0.75 28.09 2.59
N ASP A 362 1.22 27.84 3.82
CA ASP A 362 0.62 28.35 5.07
C ASP A 362 -0.90 28.15 5.21
N THR A 363 -1.41 26.96 4.86
CA THR A 363 -2.85 26.61 4.91
C THR A 363 -3.74 27.50 4.03
N ASP A 364 -3.17 28.19 3.05
CA ASP A 364 -3.91 28.98 2.08
C ASP A 364 -4.34 28.17 0.86
N ILE A 365 -5.64 27.89 0.79
CA ILE A 365 -6.24 27.08 -0.27
C ILE A 365 -6.62 27.96 -1.46
N GLY A 366 -6.71 29.28 -1.27
CA GLY A 366 -7.14 30.22 -2.29
C GLY A 366 -8.33 31.10 -1.89
N GLU A 367 -8.89 31.78 -2.89
CA GLU A 367 -9.89 32.83 -2.72
C GLU A 367 -11.11 32.66 -3.64
N VAL A 368 -12.26 33.17 -3.18
CA VAL A 368 -13.50 33.19 -3.96
C VAL A 368 -13.51 34.44 -4.82
N LEU A 369 -13.69 34.25 -6.12
CA LEU A 369 -13.73 35.31 -7.12
C LEU A 369 -15.18 35.57 -7.54
N GLN A 370 -15.54 36.84 -7.67
CA GLN A 370 -16.93 37.30 -7.90
C GLN A 370 -17.12 38.03 -9.22
N GLU A 371 -16.04 38.20 -9.99
CA GLU A 371 -16.02 38.80 -11.32
C GLU A 371 -15.52 37.75 -12.31
N GLU A 372 -16.13 37.68 -13.49
CA GLU A 372 -15.67 36.79 -14.55
C GLU A 372 -14.46 37.43 -15.24
N LYS A 373 -13.27 36.84 -15.07
CA LYS A 373 -12.11 37.20 -15.88
C LYS A 373 -11.55 35.98 -16.56
N TRP A 374 -11.13 36.16 -17.80
CA TRP A 374 -10.44 35.12 -18.54
C TRP A 374 -8.97 35.50 -18.62
N GLN A 375 -8.12 34.61 -18.12
CA GLN A 375 -6.67 34.80 -18.17
C GLN A 375 -6.06 33.72 -19.04
N LEU A 376 -5.05 34.10 -19.81
CA LEU A 376 -4.26 33.14 -20.58
C LEU A 376 -3.51 32.24 -19.59
N LYS A 377 -3.83 30.95 -19.60
CA LYS A 377 -3.18 29.93 -18.77
C LYS A 377 -1.95 29.39 -19.47
N VAL A 378 -2.11 28.99 -20.73
CA VAL A 378 -1.02 28.50 -21.57
C VAL A 378 -1.25 28.85 -23.03
N GLU A 379 -0.16 29.11 -23.74
CA GLU A 379 -0.10 29.23 -25.19
C GLU A 379 0.99 28.29 -25.70
N PHE A 380 0.67 27.46 -26.69
CA PHE A 380 1.60 26.50 -27.26
C PHE A 380 1.35 26.32 -28.77
N GLY A 381 2.35 25.76 -29.44
CA GLY A 381 2.39 25.69 -30.90
C GLY A 381 3.01 26.93 -31.54
N GLU A 382 3.70 26.70 -32.65
CA GLU A 382 4.32 27.74 -33.47
C GLU A 382 4.26 27.37 -34.95
N THR A 383 4.60 28.32 -35.83
CA THR A 383 4.65 28.04 -37.27
C THR A 383 5.95 27.33 -37.61
N GLY A 384 5.84 26.19 -38.28
CA GLY A 384 7.01 25.52 -38.82
C GLY A 384 6.70 24.09 -39.26
N PRO A 385 7.66 23.40 -39.88
CA PRO A 385 7.45 22.09 -40.48
C PRO A 385 7.55 20.94 -39.47
N GLU A 386 8.14 21.14 -38.29
CA GLU A 386 8.45 20.07 -37.34
C GLU A 386 7.21 19.57 -36.57
N ASP A 387 7.38 18.45 -35.87
CA ASP A 387 6.40 17.89 -34.94
C ASP A 387 6.08 18.89 -33.81
N GLY A 388 4.80 19.03 -33.49
CA GLY A 388 4.34 20.03 -32.52
C GLY A 388 4.22 21.46 -33.07
N GLN A 389 4.61 21.70 -34.33
CA GLN A 389 4.42 22.96 -35.05
C GLN A 389 3.24 22.88 -36.04
N PHE A 390 2.59 24.01 -36.30
CA PHE A 390 1.39 24.11 -37.13
C PHE A 390 1.64 24.86 -38.45
N GLY A 391 0.99 24.41 -39.53
CA GLY A 391 0.83 25.13 -40.80
C GLY A 391 -0.43 25.99 -40.78
N CYS A 392 -1.60 25.36 -40.61
CA CYS A 392 -2.89 26.05 -40.47
C CYS A 392 -3.85 25.25 -39.58
N THR A 393 -4.02 25.68 -38.32
CA THR A 393 -4.96 25.06 -37.38
C THR A 393 -6.41 25.32 -37.81
N ALA A 394 -7.24 24.28 -37.74
CA ALA A 394 -8.66 24.35 -38.11
C ALA A 394 -9.57 24.01 -36.92
N GLY A 395 -9.73 22.72 -36.61
CA GLY A 395 -10.56 22.23 -35.52
C GLY A 395 -9.77 21.98 -34.23
N VAL A 396 -10.46 21.99 -33.10
CA VAL A 396 -9.90 21.61 -31.79
C VAL A 396 -10.96 20.90 -30.96
N ALA A 397 -10.56 19.85 -30.24
CA ALA A 397 -11.40 19.19 -29.25
C ALA A 397 -10.59 18.74 -28.04
N CYS A 398 -11.25 18.62 -26.89
CA CYS A 398 -10.66 18.07 -25.68
C CYS A 398 -10.98 16.58 -25.58
N LEU A 399 -9.94 15.76 -25.47
CA LEU A 399 -10.06 14.32 -25.28
C LEU A 399 -10.53 13.98 -23.86
N SER A 400 -11.05 12.77 -23.68
CA SER A 400 -11.58 12.31 -22.38
C SER A 400 -10.53 12.23 -21.27
N ASN A 401 -9.25 12.17 -21.62
CA ASN A 401 -8.11 12.18 -20.71
C ASN A 401 -7.58 13.59 -20.38
N GLY A 402 -8.19 14.65 -20.95
CA GLY A 402 -7.78 16.05 -20.78
C GLY A 402 -6.75 16.56 -21.79
N ASP A 403 -6.24 15.71 -22.69
CA ASP A 403 -5.40 16.13 -23.80
C ASP A 403 -6.20 16.95 -24.84
N ILE A 404 -5.50 17.73 -25.65
CA ILE A 404 -6.06 18.60 -26.68
C ILE A 404 -5.68 18.07 -28.05
N ALA A 405 -6.68 17.71 -28.86
CA ALA A 405 -6.51 17.30 -30.26
C ALA A 405 -6.79 18.49 -31.18
N VAL A 406 -5.90 18.71 -32.16
CA VAL A 406 -5.96 19.86 -33.07
C VAL A 406 -5.73 19.36 -34.50
N THR A 407 -6.60 19.75 -35.44
CA THR A 407 -6.36 19.48 -36.86
C THR A 407 -5.57 20.58 -37.53
N ASP A 408 -4.69 20.17 -38.42
CA ASP A 408 -3.89 21.02 -39.29
C ASP A 408 -4.26 20.71 -40.74
N ALA A 409 -5.01 21.62 -41.35
CA ALA A 409 -5.52 21.46 -42.70
C ALA A 409 -4.40 21.52 -43.76
N GLU A 410 -3.38 22.35 -43.52
CA GLU A 410 -2.26 22.53 -44.47
C GLU A 410 -1.31 21.33 -44.43
N LYS A 411 -1.00 20.83 -43.23
CA LYS A 411 -0.14 19.65 -43.05
C LYS A 411 -0.89 18.32 -43.19
N ARG A 412 -2.22 18.34 -43.34
CA ARG A 412 -3.08 17.15 -43.48
C ARG A 412 -2.91 16.17 -42.32
N GLN A 413 -2.96 16.69 -41.10
CA GLN A 413 -2.69 15.91 -39.92
C GLN A 413 -3.52 16.38 -38.72
N LEU A 414 -3.53 15.55 -37.69
CA LEU A 414 -4.09 15.78 -36.38
C LEU A 414 -2.97 15.61 -35.36
N MET A 415 -2.81 16.57 -34.46
CA MET A 415 -1.79 16.56 -33.42
C MET A 415 -2.44 16.59 -32.04
N VAL A 416 -1.88 15.83 -31.11
CA VAL A 416 -2.36 15.75 -29.72
C VAL A 416 -1.32 16.34 -28.77
N PHE A 417 -1.79 17.21 -27.88
CA PHE A 417 -1.00 17.90 -26.88
C PHE A 417 -1.57 17.65 -25.49
N THR A 418 -0.74 17.72 -24.45
CA THR A 418 -1.24 17.75 -23.07
C THR A 418 -1.97 19.06 -22.78
N SER A 419 -2.73 19.12 -21.70
CA SER A 419 -3.35 20.37 -21.21
C SER A 419 -2.32 21.46 -20.81
N THR A 420 -1.03 21.12 -20.73
CA THR A 420 0.08 22.05 -20.49
C THR A 420 0.82 22.44 -21.77
N GLY A 421 0.38 21.95 -22.93
CA GLY A 421 0.95 22.30 -24.24
C GLY A 421 2.14 21.45 -24.69
N GLU A 422 2.41 20.33 -24.03
CA GLU A 422 3.47 19.40 -24.45
C GLU A 422 2.96 18.52 -25.60
N TYR A 423 3.70 18.46 -26.70
CA TYR A 423 3.38 17.59 -27.84
C TYR A 423 3.50 16.11 -27.45
N LYS A 424 2.51 15.30 -27.86
CA LYS A 424 2.48 13.86 -27.59
C LYS A 424 2.64 13.02 -28.85
N GLU A 425 1.74 13.24 -29.81
CA GLU A 425 1.65 12.39 -30.99
C GLU A 425 0.96 13.11 -32.16
N THR A 426 1.21 12.60 -33.37
CA THR A 426 0.61 13.07 -34.61
C THR A 426 0.03 11.88 -35.36
N VAL A 427 -1.14 12.10 -35.99
CA VAL A 427 -1.73 11.21 -36.98
C VAL A 427 -1.97 12.01 -38.25
N GLY A 428 -1.43 11.55 -39.38
CA GLY A 428 -1.52 12.29 -40.64
C GLY A 428 -0.98 11.50 -41.82
N GLY A 429 -0.79 12.18 -42.94
CA GLY A 429 -0.32 11.56 -44.19
C GLY A 429 -1.48 11.01 -45.02
N GLU A 430 -1.42 9.75 -45.45
CA GLU A 430 -2.48 9.15 -46.29
C GLU A 430 -3.82 8.93 -45.55
N GLN A 431 -3.83 9.02 -44.22
CA GLN A 431 -5.03 8.80 -43.42
C GLN A 431 -5.95 10.03 -43.31
N LEU A 432 -5.46 11.24 -43.57
CA LEU A 432 -6.23 12.49 -43.52
C LEU A 432 -5.89 13.35 -44.74
N ASN A 433 -6.89 13.84 -45.48
CA ASN A 433 -6.66 14.61 -46.71
C ASN A 433 -6.76 16.13 -46.50
N ASN A 434 -7.80 16.57 -45.80
CA ASN A 434 -8.07 17.96 -45.48
C ASN A 434 -8.96 18.02 -44.21
N PRO A 435 -8.41 17.72 -43.03
CA PRO A 435 -9.20 17.62 -41.82
C PRO A 435 -9.61 19.03 -41.34
N GLY A 436 -10.88 19.36 -41.51
CA GLY A 436 -11.43 20.69 -41.23
C GLY A 436 -11.87 20.85 -39.78
N CYS A 437 -12.88 20.10 -39.37
CA CYS A 437 -13.46 20.18 -38.03
C CYS A 437 -13.41 18.82 -37.33
N LEU A 438 -13.39 18.84 -36.00
CA LEU A 438 -13.32 17.64 -35.18
C LEU A 438 -14.15 17.77 -33.91
N ASP A 439 -14.67 16.66 -33.41
CA ASP A 439 -15.39 16.59 -32.13
C ASP A 439 -15.15 15.22 -31.46
N VAL A 440 -15.44 15.11 -30.17
CA VAL A 440 -15.17 13.92 -29.35
C VAL A 440 -16.45 13.38 -28.74
N THR A 441 -16.69 12.08 -28.94
CA THR A 441 -17.80 11.38 -28.31
C THR A 441 -17.56 11.19 -26.80
N ILE A 442 -18.62 10.96 -26.03
CA ILE A 442 -18.50 10.61 -24.60
C ILE A 442 -17.61 9.37 -24.38
N GLY A 443 -17.62 8.43 -25.34
CA GLY A 443 -16.79 7.22 -25.30
C GLY A 443 -15.31 7.44 -25.64
N GLY A 444 -14.90 8.68 -25.94
CA GLY A 444 -13.52 9.02 -26.30
C GLY A 444 -13.15 8.70 -27.76
N LEU A 445 -14.11 8.37 -28.62
CA LEU A 445 -13.89 8.30 -30.06
C LEU A 445 -13.82 9.70 -30.65
N LEU A 446 -12.89 9.90 -31.57
CA LEU A 446 -12.62 11.17 -32.23
C LEU A 446 -13.27 11.17 -33.61
N LEU A 447 -14.07 12.20 -33.89
CA LEU A 447 -14.75 12.41 -35.16
C LEU A 447 -14.02 13.51 -35.91
N VAL A 448 -13.62 13.25 -37.16
CA VAL A 448 -12.93 14.21 -38.01
C VAL A 448 -13.69 14.33 -39.32
N ALA A 449 -14.12 15.55 -39.67
CA ALA A 449 -14.60 15.83 -41.01
C ALA A 449 -13.37 16.04 -41.92
N ASP A 450 -13.22 15.15 -42.88
CA ASP A 450 -12.08 15.06 -43.78
C ASP A 450 -12.57 15.06 -45.23
N GLU A 451 -12.48 16.23 -45.86
CA GLU A 451 -12.95 16.46 -47.23
C GLU A 451 -14.43 16.05 -47.39
N LYS A 452 -14.71 14.89 -47.98
CA LYS A 452 -16.07 14.36 -48.21
C LYS A 452 -16.51 13.29 -47.20
N TYR A 453 -15.63 12.90 -46.28
CA TYR A 453 -15.87 11.82 -45.34
C TYR A 453 -15.90 12.32 -43.91
N VAL A 454 -16.69 11.66 -43.08
CA VAL A 454 -16.52 11.68 -41.63
C VAL A 454 -15.71 10.44 -41.24
N LYS A 455 -14.56 10.65 -40.62
CA LYS A 455 -13.68 9.60 -40.11
C LYS A 455 -13.84 9.48 -38.60
N VAL A 456 -13.98 8.25 -38.12
CA VAL A 456 -14.07 7.92 -36.69
C VAL A 456 -12.76 7.25 -36.29
N LEU A 457 -12.04 7.84 -35.34
CA LEU A 457 -10.78 7.34 -34.82
C LEU A 457 -10.98 6.81 -33.39
N ASP A 458 -10.25 5.76 -33.05
CA ASP A 458 -10.22 5.21 -31.69
C ASP A 458 -9.22 5.96 -30.78
N SER A 459 -9.06 5.49 -29.54
CA SER A 459 -8.12 6.07 -28.57
C SER A 459 -6.65 5.89 -28.95
N GLY A 460 -6.33 4.99 -29.89
CA GLY A 460 -5.01 4.86 -30.48
C GLY A 460 -4.87 5.69 -31.77
N LEU A 461 -5.81 6.61 -32.00
CA LEU A 461 -5.91 7.51 -33.15
C LEU A 461 -5.91 6.77 -34.50
N SER A 462 -6.35 5.51 -34.50
CA SER A 462 -6.49 4.72 -35.73
C SER A 462 -7.88 4.90 -36.30
N VAL A 463 -7.98 5.12 -37.63
CA VAL A 463 -9.28 5.21 -38.31
C VAL A 463 -9.98 3.86 -38.26
N ILE A 464 -11.06 3.77 -37.48
CA ILE A 464 -11.86 2.55 -37.34
C ILE A 464 -13.06 2.52 -38.27
N ARG A 465 -13.55 3.69 -38.70
CA ARG A 465 -14.69 3.83 -39.63
C ARG A 465 -14.57 5.10 -40.46
N GLN A 466 -15.18 5.09 -41.64
CA GLN A 466 -15.43 6.29 -42.43
C GLN A 466 -16.78 6.17 -43.15
N PHE A 467 -17.50 7.29 -43.29
CA PHE A 467 -18.78 7.35 -43.98
C PHE A 467 -18.99 8.70 -44.67
N VAL A 468 -19.97 8.78 -45.59
CA VAL A 468 -20.37 10.01 -46.30
C VAL A 468 -21.66 10.56 -45.71
N THR A 469 -21.88 11.87 -45.85
CA THR A 469 -23.02 12.58 -45.24
C THR A 469 -24.34 12.45 -46.00
N SER A 470 -24.30 12.04 -47.26
CA SER A 470 -25.48 11.84 -48.10
C SER A 470 -25.37 10.55 -48.92
N PRO A 471 -26.41 9.69 -48.95
CA PRO A 471 -26.44 8.50 -49.78
C PRO A 471 -26.75 8.79 -51.27
N ASP A 472 -27.35 9.95 -51.58
CA ASP A 472 -28.03 10.18 -52.87
C ASP A 472 -27.23 10.98 -53.92
N ASP A 473 -25.97 11.37 -53.70
CA ASP A 473 -25.14 11.96 -54.75
C ASP A 473 -23.66 11.78 -54.44
N ALA A 474 -23.06 10.70 -54.97
CA ALA A 474 -21.62 10.45 -54.91
C ALA A 474 -20.80 11.45 -55.75
N ASP A 475 -21.46 12.20 -56.64
CA ASP A 475 -20.86 13.10 -57.64
C ASP A 475 -21.07 14.60 -57.37
N GLY A 476 -21.77 14.98 -56.30
CA GLY A 476 -22.00 16.39 -55.94
C GLY A 476 -20.81 17.02 -55.18
N GLU A 477 -20.50 18.29 -55.47
CA GLU A 477 -19.55 19.08 -54.66
C GLU A 477 -20.03 19.09 -53.20
N THR A 478 -19.10 18.84 -52.27
CA THR A 478 -19.35 18.68 -50.83
C THR A 478 -18.27 19.45 -50.08
N ASP A 479 -18.70 20.28 -49.12
CA ASP A 479 -17.80 21.03 -48.26
C ASP A 479 -18.27 20.91 -46.80
N LEU A 480 -17.63 20.02 -46.04
CA LEU A 480 -17.96 19.74 -44.64
C LEU A 480 -17.32 20.77 -43.72
N ILE A 481 -18.11 21.75 -43.28
CA ILE A 481 -17.62 22.91 -42.52
C ILE A 481 -17.75 22.77 -41.00
N GLY A 482 -18.58 21.83 -40.53
CA GLY A 482 -18.83 21.64 -39.10
C GLY A 482 -19.26 20.21 -38.77
N ILE A 483 -18.72 19.67 -37.68
CA ILE A 483 -19.09 18.38 -37.12
C ILE A 483 -19.25 18.52 -35.61
N THR A 484 -20.27 17.86 -35.07
CA THR A 484 -20.47 17.80 -33.63
C THR A 484 -21.26 16.56 -33.22
N VAL A 485 -21.13 16.11 -31.97
CA VAL A 485 -21.79 14.91 -31.46
C VAL A 485 -22.48 15.16 -30.13
N ASP A 486 -23.70 14.65 -29.98
CA ASP A 486 -24.46 14.79 -28.73
C ASP A 486 -24.18 13.67 -27.73
N LYS A 487 -24.86 13.76 -26.58
CA LYS A 487 -24.73 12.81 -25.48
C LYS A 487 -25.29 11.42 -25.81
N GLU A 488 -26.16 11.29 -26.82
CA GLU A 488 -26.65 10.02 -27.34
C GLU A 488 -25.81 9.47 -28.51
N ASN A 489 -24.66 10.08 -28.82
CA ASN A 489 -23.79 9.75 -29.95
C ASN A 489 -24.45 9.93 -31.33
N ARG A 490 -25.35 10.91 -31.47
CA ARG A 490 -25.85 11.36 -32.77
C ARG A 490 -24.92 12.44 -33.28
N ILE A 491 -24.44 12.26 -34.50
CA ILE A 491 -23.46 13.11 -35.15
C ILE A 491 -24.22 14.08 -36.07
N ALA A 492 -24.01 15.37 -35.88
CA ALA A 492 -24.49 16.40 -36.80
C ALA A 492 -23.34 16.91 -37.65
N VAL A 493 -23.55 16.99 -38.98
CA VAL A 493 -22.55 17.45 -39.94
C VAL A 493 -23.16 18.51 -40.84
N ALA A 494 -22.56 19.70 -40.86
CA ALA A 494 -22.94 20.82 -41.71
C ALA A 494 -22.19 20.75 -43.05
N ASP A 495 -22.94 20.82 -44.14
CA ASP A 495 -22.45 20.78 -45.52
C ASP A 495 -22.81 22.10 -46.20
N TYR A 496 -21.78 22.89 -46.55
CA TYR A 496 -21.93 24.23 -47.10
C TYR A 496 -22.46 24.21 -48.53
N ASP A 497 -21.85 23.42 -49.41
CA ASP A 497 -22.22 23.35 -50.82
C ASP A 497 -23.65 22.79 -50.98
N ARG A 498 -24.00 21.80 -50.16
CA ARG A 498 -25.36 21.22 -50.16
C ARG A 498 -26.37 22.01 -49.33
N LYS A 499 -25.94 23.02 -48.59
CA LYS A 499 -26.79 23.87 -47.74
C LYS A 499 -27.70 23.08 -46.81
N MET A 500 -27.11 22.15 -46.07
CA MET A 500 -27.86 21.25 -45.20
C MET A 500 -27.05 20.83 -43.98
N ILE A 501 -27.76 20.37 -42.96
CA ILE A 501 -27.18 19.67 -41.82
C ILE A 501 -27.70 18.23 -41.83
N SER A 502 -26.80 17.26 -41.80
CA SER A 502 -27.13 15.83 -41.77
C SER A 502 -26.93 15.27 -40.37
N LEU A 503 -27.86 14.43 -39.92
CA LEU A 503 -27.80 13.70 -38.66
C LEU A 503 -27.51 12.24 -38.94
N HIS A 504 -26.54 11.68 -38.22
CA HIS A 504 -26.07 10.31 -38.37
C HIS A 504 -25.91 9.63 -37.02
N ARG A 505 -25.97 8.30 -37.00
CA ARG A 505 -25.52 7.51 -35.85
C ARG A 505 -24.00 7.34 -35.91
N LEU A 506 -23.43 6.91 -34.78
CA LEU A 506 -22.00 6.61 -34.67
C LEU A 506 -21.49 5.53 -35.63
N ASP A 507 -22.37 4.65 -36.13
CA ASP A 507 -22.03 3.65 -37.17
C ASP A 507 -22.02 4.23 -38.59
N GLY A 508 -22.33 5.52 -38.75
CA GLY A 508 -22.44 6.22 -40.04
C GLY A 508 -23.81 6.08 -40.71
N SER A 509 -24.78 5.41 -40.07
CA SER A 509 -26.14 5.32 -40.62
C SER A 509 -26.84 6.67 -40.58
N TRP A 510 -27.40 7.07 -41.71
CA TRP A 510 -28.19 8.29 -41.86
C TRP A 510 -29.46 8.23 -41.01
N ILE A 511 -29.75 9.34 -40.32
CA ILE A 511 -30.98 9.55 -39.54
C ILE A 511 -31.91 10.51 -40.27
N ARG A 512 -31.40 11.68 -40.67
CA ARG A 512 -32.18 12.76 -41.27
C ARG A 512 -31.28 13.81 -41.94
N THR A 513 -31.84 14.50 -42.93
CA THR A 513 -31.29 15.73 -43.51
C THR A 513 -32.17 16.92 -43.14
N ILE A 514 -31.56 18.02 -42.73
CA ILE A 514 -32.20 19.31 -42.41
C ILE A 514 -31.72 20.33 -43.46
N PRO A 515 -32.54 20.65 -44.47
CA PRO A 515 -32.21 21.69 -45.44
C PRO A 515 -32.11 23.05 -44.74
N ASN A 516 -31.02 23.79 -44.98
CA ASN A 516 -30.83 25.10 -44.39
C ASN A 516 -29.87 25.98 -45.22
N ASP A 517 -30.42 26.98 -45.92
CA ASP A 517 -29.66 27.94 -46.73
C ASP A 517 -28.72 28.86 -45.92
N MET A 518 -28.83 28.85 -44.59
CA MET A 518 -28.00 29.66 -43.70
C MET A 518 -26.70 28.96 -43.26
N VAL A 519 -26.45 27.72 -43.69
CA VAL A 519 -25.13 27.08 -43.51
C VAL A 519 -24.10 27.86 -44.33
N GLY A 520 -23.07 28.42 -43.67
CA GLY A 520 -22.22 29.44 -44.31
C GLY A 520 -20.82 29.60 -43.73
N GLY A 521 -19.93 28.63 -44.01
CA GLY A 521 -18.48 28.69 -43.75
C GLY A 521 -18.03 28.80 -42.28
N GLY A 522 -18.97 28.71 -41.32
CA GLY A 522 -18.71 28.80 -39.89
C GLY A 522 -18.70 27.45 -39.19
N GLY A 523 -18.57 27.48 -37.86
CA GLY A 523 -18.61 26.28 -37.01
C GLY A 523 -20.03 25.79 -36.71
N LEU A 524 -20.10 24.56 -36.20
CA LEU A 524 -21.32 23.89 -35.73
C LEU A 524 -21.08 23.37 -34.31
N ALA A 525 -22.05 23.57 -33.43
CA ALA A 525 -22.04 23.07 -32.05
C ALA A 525 -23.42 22.57 -31.65
N ILE A 526 -23.46 21.71 -30.63
CA ILE A 526 -24.70 21.26 -29.99
C ILE A 526 -24.91 22.05 -28.70
N GLY A 527 -26.05 22.71 -28.63
CA GLY A 527 -26.52 23.38 -27.41
C GLY A 527 -27.35 22.44 -26.53
N ILE A 528 -27.91 23.00 -25.47
CA ILE A 528 -28.86 22.27 -24.61
C ILE A 528 -30.16 21.93 -25.36
N ARG A 529 -30.80 20.81 -24.98
CA ARG A 529 -32.12 20.36 -25.46
C ARG A 529 -32.19 20.08 -26.97
N GLU A 530 -31.21 19.35 -27.51
CA GLU A 530 -31.20 18.91 -28.92
C GLU A 530 -31.27 20.09 -29.91
N ARG A 531 -30.52 21.16 -29.61
CA ARG A 531 -30.41 22.36 -30.45
C ARG A 531 -29.09 22.34 -31.21
N LEU A 532 -29.15 22.64 -32.50
CA LEU A 532 -28.00 22.85 -33.37
C LEU A 532 -27.74 24.35 -33.45
N ILE A 533 -26.51 24.74 -33.11
CA ILE A 533 -26.08 26.12 -33.14
C ILE A 533 -24.96 26.24 -34.15
N PHE A 534 -25.08 27.16 -35.10
CA PHE A 534 -24.07 27.36 -36.12
C PHE A 534 -23.93 28.83 -36.48
N THR A 535 -22.77 29.16 -37.01
CA THR A 535 -22.43 30.51 -37.43
C THR A 535 -22.46 30.60 -38.94
N ASN A 536 -23.00 31.71 -39.45
CA ASN A 536 -22.87 32.07 -40.86
C ASN A 536 -21.90 33.24 -40.97
N VAL A 537 -20.70 32.95 -41.47
CA VAL A 537 -19.63 33.93 -41.68
C VAL A 537 -20.11 35.01 -42.64
N PHE A 538 -20.60 34.61 -43.82
CA PHE A 538 -20.92 35.54 -44.91
C PHE A 538 -22.09 36.47 -44.60
N LYS A 539 -23.09 35.98 -43.85
CA LYS A 539 -24.26 36.74 -43.42
C LYS A 539 -24.06 37.43 -42.07
N ARG A 540 -23.00 37.09 -41.32
CA ARG A 540 -22.68 37.62 -39.97
C ARG A 540 -23.78 37.32 -38.96
N ARG A 541 -24.20 36.06 -38.91
CA ARG A 541 -25.33 35.58 -38.11
C ARG A 541 -24.92 34.43 -37.20
N LEU A 542 -25.54 34.40 -36.02
CA LEU A 542 -25.59 33.23 -35.14
C LEU A 542 -27.01 32.66 -35.23
N ILE A 543 -27.11 31.38 -35.57
CA ILE A 543 -28.38 30.70 -35.82
C ILE A 543 -28.49 29.51 -34.87
N CYS A 544 -29.70 29.29 -34.36
CA CYS A 544 -30.04 28.12 -33.56
C CYS A 544 -31.33 27.49 -34.11
N ILE A 545 -31.26 26.19 -34.38
CA ILE A 545 -32.39 25.40 -34.86
C ILE A 545 -32.56 24.14 -34.01
N THR A 546 -33.74 23.54 -34.04
CA THR A 546 -33.99 22.20 -33.48
C THR A 546 -33.54 21.09 -34.45
N TYR A 547 -33.51 19.83 -34.00
CA TYR A 547 -33.28 18.68 -34.88
C TYR A 547 -34.42 18.43 -35.90
N THR A 548 -35.57 19.09 -35.71
CA THR A 548 -36.66 19.12 -36.70
C THR A 548 -36.45 20.18 -37.78
N GLY A 549 -35.53 21.13 -37.56
CA GLY A 549 -35.25 22.24 -38.47
C GLY A 549 -36.00 23.54 -38.13
N ASP A 550 -36.71 23.59 -37.01
CA ASP A 550 -37.45 24.77 -36.58
C ASP A 550 -36.46 25.82 -36.04
N GLU A 551 -36.58 27.07 -36.51
CA GLU A 551 -35.75 28.19 -36.05
C GLU A 551 -36.11 28.55 -34.60
N VAL A 552 -35.11 28.52 -33.72
CA VAL A 552 -35.23 28.99 -32.33
C VAL A 552 -34.89 30.47 -32.26
N PHE A 553 -33.76 30.86 -32.87
CA PHE A 553 -33.37 32.25 -33.03
C PHE A 553 -32.39 32.43 -34.19
N ASN A 554 -32.30 33.66 -34.70
CA ASN A 554 -31.40 34.06 -35.76
C ASN A 554 -30.97 35.52 -35.56
N VAL A 555 -29.80 35.72 -34.96
CA VAL A 555 -29.36 37.03 -34.45
C VAL A 555 -28.13 37.54 -35.19
N ASP A 556 -28.08 38.86 -35.40
CA ASP A 556 -26.89 39.54 -35.93
C ASP A 556 -25.75 39.49 -34.92
N THR A 557 -24.57 39.09 -35.39
CA THR A 557 -23.36 39.16 -34.57
C THR A 557 -22.77 40.55 -34.67
N SER A 558 -22.88 41.32 -33.59
CA SER A 558 -22.37 42.68 -33.50
C SER A 558 -21.48 42.89 -32.27
N LEU A 559 -20.61 43.89 -32.34
CA LEU A 559 -19.74 44.35 -31.28
C LEU A 559 -19.74 45.87 -31.25
N ASP A 560 -20.12 46.46 -30.12
CA ASP A 560 -20.15 47.91 -29.90
C ASP A 560 -20.90 48.65 -31.05
N GLY A 561 -21.99 48.05 -31.55
CA GLY A 561 -22.81 48.59 -32.65
C GLY A 561 -22.33 48.26 -34.07
N GLU A 562 -21.21 47.55 -34.23
CA GLU A 562 -20.68 47.15 -35.54
C GLU A 562 -20.80 45.64 -35.77
N THR A 563 -21.17 45.22 -36.98
CA THR A 563 -21.24 43.78 -37.34
C THR A 563 -19.85 43.14 -37.37
N VAL A 564 -19.73 41.94 -36.80
CA VAL A 564 -18.49 41.12 -36.79
C VAL A 564 -18.70 39.83 -37.58
N TRP A 565 -17.62 39.20 -38.07
CA TRP A 565 -17.71 37.86 -38.66
C TRP A 565 -17.57 36.79 -37.57
N PRO A 566 -18.59 35.96 -37.36
CA PRO A 566 -18.49 34.82 -36.47
C PRO A 566 -17.82 33.66 -37.21
N LEU A 567 -16.82 33.00 -36.59
CA LEU A 567 -16.09 31.87 -37.17
C LEU A 567 -16.49 30.58 -36.48
N GLY A 568 -15.82 30.21 -35.39
CA GLY A 568 -16.12 29.03 -34.60
C GLY A 568 -17.24 29.27 -33.59
N VAL A 569 -17.87 28.18 -33.16
CA VAL A 569 -18.84 28.16 -32.07
C VAL A 569 -18.61 26.93 -31.20
N CYS A 570 -18.75 27.08 -29.89
CA CYS A 570 -18.88 25.97 -28.96
C CYS A 570 -19.91 26.33 -27.88
N CYS A 571 -20.32 25.34 -27.09
CA CYS A 571 -21.18 25.54 -25.93
C CYS A 571 -20.48 25.03 -24.67
N ASP A 572 -20.78 25.62 -23.52
CA ASP A 572 -20.38 25.04 -22.24
C ASP A 572 -21.48 24.11 -21.67
N ASP A 573 -21.19 23.51 -20.52
CA ASP A 573 -22.10 22.55 -19.87
C ASP A 573 -23.45 23.16 -19.45
N THR A 574 -23.55 24.49 -19.35
CA THR A 574 -24.79 25.20 -19.02
C THR A 574 -25.63 25.48 -20.26
N GLY A 575 -25.05 25.35 -21.45
CA GLY A 575 -25.67 25.67 -22.73
C GLY A 575 -25.35 27.08 -23.23
N ASP A 576 -24.53 27.83 -22.51
CA ASP A 576 -24.07 29.13 -22.95
C ASP A 576 -23.22 28.98 -24.22
N ILE A 577 -23.39 29.93 -25.13
CA ILE A 577 -22.86 29.86 -26.49
C ILE A 577 -21.66 30.79 -26.60
N TYR A 578 -20.57 30.25 -27.11
CA TYR A 578 -19.31 30.97 -27.26
C TYR A 578 -18.92 30.98 -28.73
N ILE A 579 -18.81 32.17 -29.31
CA ILE A 579 -18.41 32.32 -30.70
C ILE A 579 -17.10 33.08 -30.80
N SER A 580 -16.27 32.69 -31.74
CA SER A 580 -15.10 33.47 -32.10
C SER A 580 -15.49 34.50 -33.14
N ALA A 581 -15.13 35.77 -32.91
CA ALA A 581 -15.59 36.90 -33.70
C ALA A 581 -14.42 37.75 -34.21
N VAL A 582 -14.51 38.20 -35.46
CA VAL A 582 -13.48 39.01 -36.13
C VAL A 582 -14.07 40.35 -36.59
N LYS A 583 -13.38 41.46 -36.28
CA LYS A 583 -13.70 42.80 -36.79
C LYS A 583 -12.83 43.17 -38.00
N ALA A 584 -13.44 43.78 -39.01
CA ALA A 584 -12.89 43.94 -40.39
C ALA A 584 -11.57 44.68 -40.46
N MET A 585 -11.49 45.79 -39.73
CA MET A 585 -10.49 46.82 -39.95
C MET A 585 -9.42 46.85 -38.85
N THR A 586 -9.68 46.26 -37.69
CA THR A 586 -8.84 46.46 -36.50
C THR A 586 -8.01 45.23 -36.13
N ALA A 587 -8.21 44.09 -36.80
CA ALA A 587 -7.63 42.80 -36.42
C ALA A 587 -7.89 42.39 -34.96
N VAL A 588 -8.81 43.07 -34.26
CA VAL A 588 -9.28 42.69 -32.93
C VAL A 588 -10.19 41.49 -33.13
N LYS A 589 -9.74 40.35 -32.59
CA LYS A 589 -10.55 39.13 -32.59
C LYS A 589 -10.74 38.70 -31.15
N THR A 590 -12.00 38.40 -30.87
CA THR A 590 -12.52 38.22 -29.52
C THR A 590 -13.37 36.97 -29.48
N VAL A 591 -13.54 36.42 -28.28
CA VAL A 591 -14.59 35.43 -28.04
C VAL A 591 -15.78 36.16 -27.42
N HIS A 592 -16.94 36.03 -28.04
CA HIS A 592 -18.21 36.57 -27.57
C HIS A 592 -19.00 35.48 -26.86
N HIS A 593 -19.67 35.86 -25.79
CA HIS A 593 -20.52 35.00 -24.97
C HIS A 593 -21.97 35.39 -25.20
N TYR A 594 -22.81 34.40 -25.47
CA TYR A 594 -24.24 34.52 -25.65
C TYR A 594 -24.96 33.53 -24.73
N SER A 595 -26.18 33.86 -24.31
CA SER A 595 -27.06 32.93 -23.60
C SER A 595 -27.54 31.81 -24.53
N PRO A 596 -28.15 30.73 -23.99
CA PRO A 596 -28.73 29.65 -24.79
C PRO A 596 -29.89 30.10 -25.71
N GLU A 597 -30.41 31.31 -25.49
CA GLU A 597 -31.47 31.97 -26.26
C GLU A 597 -30.93 32.99 -27.27
N GLY A 598 -29.60 33.12 -27.40
CA GLY A 598 -28.97 34.01 -28.38
C GLY A 598 -28.84 35.47 -27.91
N VAL A 599 -29.01 35.74 -26.62
CA VAL A 599 -28.81 37.08 -26.05
C VAL A 599 -27.33 37.32 -25.82
N PHE A 600 -26.77 38.42 -26.32
CA PHE A 600 -25.37 38.77 -26.10
C PHE A 600 -25.11 39.10 -24.62
N ILE A 601 -24.15 38.41 -24.00
CA ILE A 601 -23.78 38.58 -22.59
C ILE A 601 -22.51 39.41 -22.47
N GLY A 602 -21.43 39.07 -23.18
CA GLY A 602 -20.14 39.73 -22.94
C GLY A 602 -18.98 39.28 -23.82
N ARG A 603 -17.79 39.79 -23.50
CA ARG A 603 -16.51 39.52 -24.18
C ARG A 603 -15.51 38.86 -23.23
N LEU A 604 -14.89 37.76 -23.66
CA LEU A 604 -14.05 36.93 -22.79
C LEU A 604 -12.55 37.11 -23.06
N ALA A 605 -12.12 36.88 -24.30
CA ALA A 605 -10.71 36.90 -24.67
C ALA A 605 -10.42 37.98 -25.73
N ARG A 606 -9.25 38.63 -25.65
CA ARG A 606 -8.75 39.62 -26.62
C ARG A 606 -7.37 39.19 -27.16
N GLY A 607 -6.96 39.74 -28.30
CA GLY A 607 -5.61 39.52 -28.84
C GLY A 607 -5.46 38.29 -29.74
N LEU A 608 -6.58 37.81 -30.29
CA LEU A 608 -6.59 36.73 -31.27
C LEU A 608 -6.44 37.33 -32.72
N ARG A 609 -5.56 36.76 -33.58
CA ARG A 609 -5.43 36.51 -35.04
C ARG A 609 -5.96 35.10 -35.53
N ARG A 610 -7.22 35.02 -35.97
CA ARG A 610 -7.91 33.89 -36.66
C ARG A 610 -8.28 32.70 -35.74
N PRO A 611 -9.10 32.92 -34.71
CA PRO A 611 -9.66 31.83 -33.90
C PRO A 611 -10.71 31.05 -34.72
N PHE A 612 -10.37 29.83 -35.16
CA PHE A 612 -11.29 28.97 -35.91
C PHE A 612 -11.97 27.96 -34.98
N GLY A 613 -11.21 27.06 -34.37
CA GLY A 613 -11.75 26.07 -33.44
C GLY A 613 -11.91 26.62 -32.02
N LEU A 614 -13.03 26.26 -31.37
CA LEU A 614 -13.30 26.51 -29.96
C LEU A 614 -13.77 25.21 -29.29
N THR A 615 -13.29 24.93 -28.09
CA THR A 615 -13.82 23.85 -27.24
C THR A 615 -13.61 24.18 -25.77
N PHE A 616 -14.37 23.52 -24.89
CA PHE A 616 -14.10 23.51 -23.46
C PHE A 616 -13.32 22.26 -23.05
N THR A 617 -12.47 22.41 -22.05
CA THR A 617 -11.93 21.26 -21.29
C THR A 617 -12.94 20.81 -20.25
N GLN A 618 -12.75 19.60 -19.70
CA GLN A 618 -13.54 19.11 -18.57
C GLN A 618 -13.37 19.95 -17.30
N SER A 619 -12.27 20.71 -17.18
CA SER A 619 -12.06 21.66 -16.08
C SER A 619 -12.77 23.01 -16.28
N GLY A 620 -13.42 23.22 -17.43
CA GLY A 620 -14.08 24.47 -17.79
C GLY A 620 -13.13 25.53 -18.36
N ASP A 621 -11.92 25.16 -18.78
CA ASP A 621 -11.00 26.06 -19.48
C ASP A 621 -11.41 26.15 -20.96
N LEU A 622 -11.35 27.34 -21.54
CA LEU A 622 -11.67 27.58 -22.95
C LEU A 622 -10.40 27.40 -23.79
N VAL A 623 -10.45 26.45 -24.72
CA VAL A 623 -9.38 26.18 -25.67
C VAL A 623 -9.75 26.80 -27.00
N VAL A 624 -8.81 27.57 -27.55
CA VAL A 624 -8.97 28.29 -28.81
C VAL A 624 -7.85 27.88 -29.74
N ALA A 625 -8.19 27.17 -30.83
CA ALA A 625 -7.28 26.95 -31.94
C ALA A 625 -7.26 28.17 -32.85
N TYR A 626 -6.05 28.57 -33.21
CA TYR A 626 -5.79 29.96 -33.46
C TYR A 626 -4.63 30.14 -34.44
N GLY A 627 -4.94 30.26 -35.73
CA GLY A 627 -3.91 30.39 -36.77
C GLY A 627 -2.92 29.22 -36.72
N ASN A 628 -1.76 29.43 -36.09
CA ASN A 628 -0.66 28.47 -36.01
C ASN A 628 -0.27 28.15 -34.54
N SER A 629 -1.18 28.39 -33.58
CA SER A 629 -0.99 28.06 -32.17
C SER A 629 -2.34 27.75 -31.49
N VAL A 630 -2.27 27.32 -30.24
CA VAL A 630 -3.43 27.06 -29.38
C VAL A 630 -3.27 27.85 -28.09
N LYS A 631 -4.38 28.47 -27.66
CA LYS A 631 -4.47 29.17 -26.37
C LYS A 631 -5.49 28.51 -25.48
N ILE A 632 -5.11 28.27 -24.23
CA ILE A 632 -6.02 27.84 -23.18
C ILE A 632 -6.23 29.01 -22.23
N PHE A 633 -7.47 29.45 -22.11
CA PHE A 633 -7.89 30.48 -21.18
C PHE A 633 -8.56 29.82 -19.99
N GLN A 634 -8.12 30.19 -18.80
CA GLN A 634 -8.76 29.78 -17.55
C GLN A 634 -9.73 30.86 -17.09
N ARG A 635 -10.86 30.41 -16.55
CA ARG A 635 -11.80 31.25 -15.80
C ARG A 635 -11.16 31.59 -14.44
N VAL A 636 -10.82 32.85 -14.22
CA VAL A 636 -10.20 33.39 -12.98
C VAL A 636 -11.17 34.33 -12.30
#